data_AF-A0A6C1RG67-F1
#
_entry.id   AF-A0A6C1RG67-F1
#
_cell.length_a   1.000
_cell.length_b   1.000
_cell.length_c   1.000
_cell.angle_alpha   90.00
_cell.angle_beta   90.00
_cell.angle_gamma   90.00
#
_symmetry.space_group_name_H-M   'P 1'
#
loop_
_entity.id
_entity.type
_entity.pdbx_description
1 polymer ?
#
loop_
_entity_poly.entity_id
_entity_poly.type
_entity_poly.pdbx_seq_one_letter_code
_entity_poly.pdbx_strand_id
1 'polypeptide(L)'
;MTRRAHRSGIPLATAMAMVTSYARTRILDQLRAIAFIIVYLVVFQTLVLRVPITGAVSIAIGIGIVVFGLAFFLEGLLLGLMPLGERVGVKLPTRAGIAVIALFGCAVGVAATLAEPAIATLRATGGNVTPWDTPLLFVLLHRYTAALVLTVAAGVGVAVALGMIRFYYGLSIKVFVLTLVPTLLLVTLLMSLDSRLVAVVGLAWDSGAVTTGAVTVPLVLALGLGVARASGKREGAATGYGVVMLASAVPILAVMVLGYALSNGVPEARTEQEFFSEHNRDAALRIFEDNEALESYLLRHGSESGWRAFYGEGWSDHVIGRRSAERTSEDGPLYQATEAAQPETGIGTVLLQEWSLALRAVVPVTALLLVVLLLGLRDRPRYFDELILGVLLALVGMTLVTSGIRLGLTALGDEVGRQLPLAFRAEERDAERITIENFDTDLVLESVSAGGERRAFFYLRDEDGLHHIEFHPERFDETRGSYVHVVRRTPLFSAELSLLGIVLVLLFAFGMGYGATLAEPALNALGRNVEDTTVGTVRRVAVVRAVSIGVGSGLTAGVIRILFEVPIIWILAPTYLVLIALTLASGEEFAAIAWDSGGVTTGPITVPLVLSMGLGIGGELGVVDGFGILALASAFPILMVLLYGMMVSARQRKAVRITEEERADER
;
A
#
# COMPACT_ATOMS: atom_id res chain seq x y z
N MET A 1 -25.71 -25.77 38.56
CA MET A 1 -24.99 -25.19 39.72
C MET A 1 -24.27 -23.92 39.27
N THR A 2 -24.84 -22.76 39.62
CA THR A 2 -24.39 -21.41 39.28
C THR A 2 -23.26 -20.96 40.22
N ARG A 3 -21.99 -21.05 39.79
CA ARG A 3 -20.90 -20.33 40.47
C ARG A 3 -21.02 -18.84 40.15
N ARG A 4 -21.66 -18.06 41.03
CA ARG A 4 -21.49 -16.61 41.10
C ARG A 4 -20.00 -16.35 41.34
N ALA A 5 -19.31 -15.79 40.34
CA ALA A 5 -17.94 -15.31 40.51
C ALA A 5 -17.93 -14.29 41.65
N HIS A 6 -17.12 -14.57 42.67
CA HIS A 6 -16.84 -13.65 43.75
C HIS A 6 -16.10 -12.46 43.13
N ARG A 7 -16.83 -11.37 42.81
CA ARG A 7 -16.22 -10.09 42.44
C ARG A 7 -15.59 -9.52 43.72
N SER A 8 -14.40 -10.00 44.07
CA SER A 8 -13.54 -9.33 45.03
C SER A 8 -13.23 -7.95 44.45
N GLY A 9 -13.77 -6.90 45.07
CA GLY A 9 -13.51 -5.52 44.65
C GLY A 9 -12.03 -5.23 44.80
N ILE A 10 -11.30 -5.30 43.68
CA ILE A 10 -9.91 -4.86 43.63
C ILE A 10 -9.95 -3.35 43.93
N PRO A 11 -9.17 -2.86 44.92
CA PRO A 11 -9.11 -1.43 45.19
C PRO A 11 -8.75 -0.66 43.91
N LEU A 12 -9.38 0.50 43.66
CA LEU A 12 -9.17 1.28 42.44
C LEU A 12 -7.68 1.55 42.18
N ALA A 13 -6.91 1.81 43.24
CA ALA A 13 -5.46 2.01 43.15
C ALA A 13 -4.73 0.76 42.62
N THR A 14 -5.09 -0.44 43.11
CA THR A 14 -4.51 -1.70 42.65
C THR A 14 -4.94 -2.04 41.22
N ALA A 15 -6.21 -1.79 40.88
CA ALA A 15 -6.71 -1.96 39.52
C ALA A 15 -6.01 -1.02 38.54
N MET A 16 -5.85 0.26 38.90
CA MET A 16 -5.13 1.25 38.09
C MET A 16 -3.65 0.89 37.94
N ALA A 17 -3.00 0.38 38.99
CA ALA A 17 -1.62 -0.09 38.92
C ALA A 17 -1.47 -1.29 37.96
N MET A 18 -2.43 -2.22 37.97
CA MET A 18 -2.43 -3.36 37.03
C MET A 18 -2.62 -2.90 35.59
N VAL A 19 -3.62 -2.03 35.35
CA VAL A 19 -3.91 -1.50 34.00
C VAL A 19 -2.76 -0.65 33.48
N THR A 20 -2.14 0.21 34.31
CA THR A 20 -1.01 1.05 33.89
C THR A 20 0.24 0.21 33.59
N SER A 21 0.54 -0.82 34.39
CA SER A 21 1.63 -1.75 34.12
C SER A 21 1.42 -2.52 32.79
N TYR A 22 0.19 -2.98 32.56
CA TYR A 22 -0.20 -3.63 31.31
C TYR A 22 -0.09 -2.68 30.11
N ALA A 23 -0.70 -1.50 30.20
CA ALA A 23 -0.67 -0.48 29.16
C ALA A 23 0.75 -0.04 28.83
N ARG A 24 1.61 0.17 29.85
CA ARG A 24 3.02 0.50 29.67
C ARG A 24 3.74 -0.57 28.87
N THR A 25 3.51 -1.85 29.18
CA THR A 25 4.14 -2.96 28.46
C THR A 25 3.70 -2.98 27.00
N ARG A 26 2.40 -2.83 26.73
CA ARG A 26 1.85 -2.77 25.36
C ARG A 26 2.41 -1.60 24.55
N ILE A 27 2.45 -0.40 25.14
CA ILE A 27 2.98 0.80 24.46
C ILE A 27 4.48 0.65 24.19
N LEU A 28 5.26 0.12 25.14
CA LEU A 28 6.69 -0.11 24.93
C LEU A 28 6.97 -1.13 23.83
N ASP A 29 6.12 -2.16 23.72
CA ASP A 29 6.23 -3.12 22.62
C ASP A 29 5.97 -2.46 21.26
N GLN A 30 4.96 -1.58 21.14
CA GLN A 30 4.71 -0.82 19.91
C GLN A 30 5.82 0.16 19.61
N LEU A 31 6.33 0.88 20.62
CA LEU A 31 7.43 1.81 20.46
C LEU A 31 8.69 1.09 19.97
N ARG A 32 9.03 -0.08 20.54
CA ARG A 32 10.16 -0.89 20.07
C ARG A 32 9.96 -1.39 18.63
N ALA A 33 8.73 -1.74 18.26
CA ALA A 33 8.41 -2.22 16.92
C ALA A 33 8.65 -1.13 15.87
N ILE A 34 8.22 0.11 16.14
CA ILE A 34 8.32 1.24 15.19
C ILE A 34 9.66 1.99 15.32
N ALA A 35 10.38 1.87 16.45
CA ALA A 35 11.64 2.58 16.69
C ALA A 35 12.68 2.37 15.58
N PHE A 36 12.80 1.14 15.06
CA PHE A 36 13.77 0.87 13.99
C PHE A 36 13.47 1.72 12.75
N ILE A 37 12.23 1.73 12.26
CA ILE A 37 11.88 2.46 11.04
C ILE A 37 12.00 3.97 11.25
N ILE A 38 11.62 4.49 12.42
CA ILE A 38 11.77 5.92 12.74
C ILE A 38 13.25 6.33 12.74
N VAL A 39 14.09 5.61 13.49
CA VAL A 39 15.52 5.91 13.57
C VAL A 39 16.16 5.79 12.20
N TYR A 40 15.81 4.75 11.45
CA TYR A 40 16.31 4.53 10.10
C TYR A 40 15.99 5.73 9.19
N LEU A 41 14.74 6.17 9.17
CA LEU A 41 14.27 7.28 8.34
C LEU A 41 14.91 8.61 8.75
N VAL A 42 14.96 8.91 10.05
CA VAL A 42 15.59 10.14 10.55
C VAL A 42 17.09 10.16 10.22
N VAL A 43 17.80 9.06 10.45
CA VAL A 43 19.23 8.95 10.12
C VAL A 43 19.46 9.11 8.63
N PHE A 44 18.64 8.46 7.81
CA PHE A 44 18.77 8.56 6.36
C PHE A 44 18.49 9.99 5.87
N GLN A 45 17.38 10.60 6.27
CA GLN A 45 17.01 11.95 5.83
C GLN A 45 18.04 13.00 6.29
N THR A 46 18.51 12.92 7.53
CA THR A 46 19.44 13.93 8.10
C THR A 46 20.89 13.71 7.72
N LEU A 47 21.42 12.48 7.77
CA LEU A 47 22.84 12.22 7.52
C LEU A 47 23.12 11.93 6.04
N VAL A 48 22.21 11.22 5.37
CA VAL A 48 22.42 10.77 3.99
C VAL A 48 21.94 11.81 3.00
N LEU A 49 20.66 12.21 3.07
CA LEU A 49 20.09 13.20 2.14
C LEU A 49 20.50 14.64 2.50
N ARG A 50 20.90 14.88 3.76
CA ARG A 50 21.26 16.22 4.29
C ARG A 50 20.17 17.27 4.06
N VAL A 51 18.91 16.84 4.00
CA VAL A 51 17.75 17.74 3.87
C VAL A 51 17.10 17.88 5.25
N PRO A 52 16.78 19.11 5.71
CA PRO A 52 16.03 19.29 6.94
C PRO A 52 14.64 18.65 6.82
N ILE A 53 14.17 18.03 7.92
CA ILE A 53 12.84 17.43 7.97
C ILE A 53 11.81 18.55 8.10
N THR A 54 11.14 18.90 6.99
CA THR A 54 10.01 19.84 6.99
C THR A 54 8.89 19.27 7.88
N GLY A 55 8.36 20.07 8.80
CA GLY A 55 7.28 19.62 9.68
C GLY A 55 7.68 18.53 10.69
N ALA A 56 8.95 18.47 11.12
CA ALA A 56 9.47 17.46 12.05
C ALA A 56 8.61 17.28 13.32
N VAL A 57 8.07 18.37 13.87
CA VAL A 57 7.17 18.33 15.04
C VAL A 57 5.86 17.61 14.71
N SER A 58 5.23 17.94 13.59
CA SER A 58 3.99 17.30 13.12
C SER A 58 4.21 15.81 12.87
N ILE A 59 5.34 15.44 12.24
CA ILE A 59 5.73 14.05 12.00
C ILE A 59 5.93 13.31 13.33
N ALA A 60 6.64 13.91 14.30
CA ALA A 60 6.87 13.31 15.61
C ALA A 60 5.56 13.11 16.40
N ILE A 61 4.65 14.09 16.35
CA ILE A 61 3.31 13.98 16.95
C ILE A 61 2.52 12.88 16.25
N GLY A 62 2.50 12.85 14.92
CA GLY A 62 1.83 11.82 14.12
C GLY A 62 2.31 10.42 14.48
N ILE A 63 3.63 10.20 14.50
CA ILE A 63 4.26 8.93 14.93
C ILE A 63 3.86 8.57 16.36
N GLY A 64 3.86 9.53 17.29
CA GLY A 64 3.40 9.32 18.66
C GLY A 64 1.96 8.83 18.72
N ILE A 65 1.06 9.49 17.98
CA ILE A 65 -0.35 9.10 17.85
C ILE A 65 -0.48 7.68 17.27
N VAL A 66 0.31 7.32 16.25
CA VAL A 66 0.31 5.95 15.68
C VAL A 66 0.68 4.91 16.74
N VAL A 67 1.74 5.13 17.53
CA VAL A 67 2.18 4.18 18.56
C VAL A 67 1.06 3.90 19.57
N PHE A 68 0.39 4.96 20.06
CA PHE A 68 -0.74 4.81 20.99
C PHE A 68 -1.96 4.17 20.30
N GLY A 69 -2.29 4.62 19.09
CA GLY A 69 -3.40 4.09 18.32
C GLY A 69 -3.26 2.60 18.06
N LEU A 70 -2.06 2.15 17.66
CA LEU A 70 -1.78 0.76 17.35
C LEU A 70 -1.92 -0.13 18.59
N ALA A 71 -1.47 0.37 19.75
CA ALA A 71 -1.63 -0.34 21.02
C ALA A 71 -3.12 -0.54 21.36
N PHE A 72 -3.94 0.51 21.28
CA PHE A 72 -5.38 0.40 21.53
C PHE A 72 -6.10 -0.46 20.49
N PHE A 73 -5.74 -0.30 19.22
CA PHE A 73 -6.37 -1.01 18.12
C PHE A 73 -6.18 -2.53 18.23
N LEU A 74 -4.93 -2.98 18.43
CA LEU A 74 -4.63 -4.40 18.55
C LEU A 74 -5.25 -5.02 19.79
N GLU A 75 -5.22 -4.30 20.91
CA GLU A 75 -5.88 -4.75 22.14
C GLU A 75 -7.40 -4.87 21.93
N GLY A 76 -7.99 -3.90 21.22
CA GLY A 76 -9.39 -3.93 20.85
C GLY A 76 -9.78 -5.11 19.97
N LEU A 77 -8.94 -5.46 18.99
CA LEU A 77 -9.13 -6.65 18.17
C LEU A 77 -9.02 -7.95 18.98
N LEU A 78 -8.05 -8.04 19.89
CA LEU A 78 -7.79 -9.23 20.71
C LEU A 78 -8.90 -9.49 21.73
N LEU A 79 -9.48 -8.44 22.30
CA LEU A 79 -10.58 -8.55 23.27
C LEU A 79 -11.95 -8.64 22.59
N GLY A 80 -12.10 -8.02 21.41
CA GLY A 80 -13.38 -7.88 20.71
C GLY A 80 -13.57 -8.84 19.54
N LEU A 81 -13.08 -8.45 18.36
CA LEU A 81 -13.41 -9.11 17.08
C LEU A 81 -12.84 -10.52 16.94
N MET A 82 -11.60 -10.77 17.36
CA MET A 82 -10.97 -12.09 17.21
C MET A 82 -11.72 -13.20 17.99
N PRO A 83 -12.04 -13.03 19.29
CA PRO A 83 -12.82 -14.02 20.03
C PRO A 83 -14.22 -14.25 19.47
N LEU A 84 -14.86 -13.21 18.89
CA LEU A 84 -16.13 -13.38 18.20
C LEU A 84 -15.97 -14.25 16.95
N GLY A 85 -14.98 -13.94 16.11
CA GLY A 85 -14.67 -14.71 14.91
C GLY A 85 -14.38 -16.18 15.21
N GLU A 86 -13.53 -16.45 16.21
CA GLU A 86 -13.19 -17.82 16.62
C GLU A 86 -14.41 -18.58 17.16
N ARG A 87 -15.24 -17.95 18.00
CA ARG A 87 -16.46 -18.59 18.53
C ARG A 87 -17.45 -18.93 17.43
N VAL A 88 -17.68 -18.01 16.49
CA VAL A 88 -18.53 -18.29 15.33
C VAL A 88 -17.92 -19.42 14.50
N GLY A 89 -16.60 -19.37 14.24
CA GLY A 89 -15.89 -20.39 13.49
C GLY A 89 -16.00 -21.79 14.08
N VAL A 90 -15.92 -21.93 15.41
CA VAL A 90 -16.05 -23.23 16.08
C VAL A 90 -17.50 -23.73 16.10
N LYS A 91 -18.48 -22.84 16.33
CA LYS A 91 -19.88 -23.26 16.52
C LYS A 91 -20.66 -23.38 15.23
N LEU A 92 -20.34 -22.58 14.21
CA LEU A 92 -21.09 -22.56 12.95
C LEU A 92 -21.07 -23.90 12.20
N PRO A 93 -19.93 -24.61 12.06
CA PRO A 93 -19.89 -25.91 11.39
C PRO A 93 -20.68 -27.01 12.10
N THR A 94 -20.91 -26.87 13.41
CA THR A 94 -21.69 -27.84 14.19
C THR A 94 -23.20 -27.71 13.97
N ARG A 95 -23.67 -26.60 13.39
CA ARG A 95 -25.10 -26.28 13.25
C ARG A 95 -25.55 -26.01 11.83
N ALA A 96 -24.62 -25.75 10.91
CA ALA A 96 -24.94 -25.32 9.56
C ALA A 96 -24.13 -26.12 8.53
N GLY A 97 -24.73 -26.32 7.35
CA GLY A 97 -24.04 -26.93 6.21
C GLY A 97 -23.05 -25.97 5.54
N ILE A 98 -22.19 -26.53 4.69
CA ILE A 98 -21.10 -25.77 4.05
C ILE A 98 -21.57 -24.54 3.26
N ALA A 99 -22.75 -24.58 2.63
CA ALA A 99 -23.29 -23.45 1.90
C ALA A 99 -23.51 -22.22 2.80
N VAL A 100 -24.01 -22.42 4.01
CA VAL A 100 -24.24 -21.35 4.99
C VAL A 100 -22.91 -20.85 5.55
N ILE A 101 -21.96 -21.74 5.83
CA ILE A 101 -20.61 -21.37 6.28
C ILE A 101 -19.91 -20.54 5.21
N ALA A 102 -20.00 -20.94 3.94
CA ALA A 102 -19.41 -20.23 2.81
C ALA A 102 -20.08 -18.86 2.57
N LEU A 103 -21.42 -18.78 2.62
CA LEU A 103 -22.15 -17.50 2.51
C LEU A 103 -21.79 -16.55 3.65
N PHE A 104 -21.69 -17.07 4.88
CA PHE A 104 -21.27 -16.29 6.03
C PHE A 104 -19.81 -15.82 5.88
N GLY A 105 -18.90 -16.72 5.47
CA GLY A 105 -17.53 -16.37 5.16
C GLY A 105 -17.44 -15.28 4.09
N CYS A 106 -18.28 -15.35 3.06
CA CYS A 106 -18.39 -14.32 2.03
C CYS A 106 -18.79 -12.96 2.62
N ALA A 107 -19.87 -12.92 3.41
CA ALA A 107 -20.32 -11.70 4.06
C ALA A 107 -19.26 -11.10 5.00
N VAL A 108 -18.57 -11.95 5.78
CA VAL A 108 -17.48 -11.52 6.66
C VAL A 108 -16.30 -10.98 5.86
N GLY A 109 -15.91 -11.63 4.77
CA GLY A 109 -14.84 -11.17 3.88
C GLY A 109 -15.15 -9.80 3.28
N VAL A 110 -16.33 -9.63 2.69
CA VAL A 110 -16.80 -8.34 2.16
C VAL A 110 -16.78 -7.26 3.24
N ALA A 111 -17.38 -7.54 4.40
CA ALA A 111 -17.47 -6.57 5.48
C ALA A 111 -16.09 -6.19 6.04
N ALA A 112 -15.18 -7.16 6.18
CA ALA A 112 -13.82 -6.92 6.67
C ALA A 112 -13.01 -6.05 5.70
N THR A 113 -13.12 -6.30 4.39
CA THR A 113 -12.43 -5.48 3.38
C THR A 113 -12.97 -4.05 3.31
N LEU A 114 -14.29 -3.87 3.43
CA LEU A 114 -14.88 -2.54 3.53
C LEU A 114 -14.46 -1.80 4.81
N ALA A 115 -14.06 -2.54 5.83
CA ALA A 115 -13.54 -2.02 7.09
C ALA A 115 -12.02 -1.81 7.09
N GLU A 116 -11.31 -2.14 6.00
CA GLU A 116 -9.86 -2.10 5.94
C GLU A 116 -9.35 -0.68 5.62
N PRO A 117 -8.63 0.00 6.54
CA PRO A 117 -8.14 1.36 6.32
C PRO A 117 -7.14 1.48 5.16
N ALA A 118 -6.37 0.42 4.88
CA ALA A 118 -5.38 0.41 3.82
C ALA A 118 -6.01 0.64 2.41
N ILE A 119 -7.29 0.26 2.23
CA ILE A 119 -8.04 0.52 0.99
C ILE A 119 -8.28 2.02 0.78
N ALA A 120 -8.48 2.78 1.87
CA ALA A 120 -8.65 4.23 1.77
C ALA A 120 -7.35 4.90 1.30
N THR A 121 -6.21 4.43 1.80
CA THR A 121 -4.89 4.87 1.35
C THR A 121 -4.68 4.60 -0.14
N LEU A 122 -4.97 3.38 -0.61
CA LEU A 122 -4.85 3.02 -2.03
C LEU A 122 -5.63 3.99 -2.93
N ARG A 123 -6.84 4.41 -2.52
CA ARG A 123 -7.64 5.39 -3.25
C ARG A 123 -7.05 6.79 -3.22
N ALA A 124 -6.69 7.27 -2.03
CA ALA A 124 -6.13 8.62 -1.83
C ALA A 124 -4.77 8.82 -2.52
N THR A 125 -4.13 7.73 -2.91
CA THR A 125 -2.86 7.74 -3.62
C THR A 125 -3.08 7.90 -5.14
N GLY A 126 -4.32 7.80 -5.65
CA GLY A 126 -4.63 7.88 -7.08
C GLY A 126 -4.56 9.26 -7.74
N GLY A 127 -4.52 10.35 -6.97
CA GLY A 127 -4.58 11.71 -7.50
C GLY A 127 -3.43 12.17 -8.38
N ASN A 128 -2.27 11.50 -8.35
CA ASN A 128 -1.13 11.83 -9.21
C ASN A 128 -1.22 11.20 -10.61
N VAL A 129 -2.26 10.40 -10.86
CA VAL A 129 -2.48 9.76 -12.15
C VAL A 129 -3.14 10.77 -13.11
N THR A 130 -2.59 10.92 -14.30
CA THR A 130 -3.12 11.83 -15.32
C THR A 130 -4.14 11.11 -16.24
N PRO A 131 -5.18 11.82 -16.72
CA PRO A 131 -6.23 11.24 -17.56
C PRO A 131 -5.77 10.97 -19.00
N TRP A 132 -4.68 11.59 -19.46
CA TRP A 132 -4.15 11.42 -20.82
C TRP A 132 -3.08 10.32 -20.92
N ASP A 133 -2.25 10.12 -19.89
CA ASP A 133 -1.20 9.09 -19.94
C ASP A 133 -1.72 7.70 -19.55
N THR A 134 -2.61 7.61 -18.56
CA THR A 134 -3.26 6.34 -18.17
C THR A 134 -4.77 6.51 -17.94
N PRO A 135 -5.56 6.74 -19.01
CA PRO A 135 -6.99 6.99 -18.95
C PRO A 135 -7.79 5.99 -18.10
N LEU A 136 -7.53 4.69 -18.27
CA LEU A 136 -8.28 3.64 -17.59
C LEU A 136 -7.99 3.60 -16.08
N LEU A 137 -6.73 3.84 -15.70
CA LEU A 137 -6.32 3.91 -14.31
C LEU A 137 -6.95 5.14 -13.62
N PHE A 138 -6.92 6.29 -14.28
CA PHE A 138 -7.57 7.52 -13.81
C PHE A 138 -9.06 7.31 -13.53
N VAL A 139 -9.78 6.73 -14.50
CA VAL A 139 -11.22 6.45 -14.41
C VAL A 139 -11.55 5.49 -13.25
N LEU A 140 -10.73 4.46 -13.02
CA LEU A 140 -10.89 3.53 -11.90
C LEU A 140 -10.72 4.19 -10.53
N LEU A 141 -9.78 5.13 -10.42
CA LEU A 141 -9.42 5.76 -9.13
C LEU A 141 -10.31 6.96 -8.79
N HIS A 142 -10.84 7.68 -9.79
CA HIS A 142 -11.63 8.90 -9.57
C HIS A 142 -13.14 8.69 -9.76
N ARG A 143 -13.56 8.02 -10.85
CA ARG A 143 -14.99 7.88 -11.21
C ARG A 143 -15.60 6.59 -10.69
N TYR A 144 -14.88 5.48 -10.86
CA TYR A 144 -15.33 4.13 -10.48
C TYR A 144 -14.74 3.66 -9.15
N THR A 145 -14.30 4.57 -8.28
CA THR A 145 -13.66 4.27 -6.99
C THR A 145 -14.52 3.37 -6.09
N ALA A 146 -15.85 3.63 -6.08
CA ALA A 146 -16.79 2.81 -5.33
C ALA A 146 -16.91 1.39 -5.94
N ALA A 147 -16.99 1.29 -7.26
CA ALA A 147 -17.07 0.00 -7.97
C ALA A 147 -15.78 -0.81 -7.81
N LEU A 148 -14.61 -0.16 -7.85
CA LEU A 148 -13.32 -0.77 -7.58
C LEU A 148 -13.31 -1.45 -6.21
N VAL A 149 -13.71 -0.73 -5.16
CA VAL A 149 -13.68 -1.31 -3.80
C VAL A 149 -14.77 -2.33 -3.55
N LEU A 150 -15.96 -2.17 -4.11
CA LEU A 150 -16.98 -3.20 -4.03
C LEU A 150 -16.52 -4.48 -4.74
N THR A 151 -15.82 -4.36 -5.86
CA THR A 151 -15.24 -5.50 -6.60
C THR A 151 -14.13 -6.18 -5.81
N VAL A 152 -13.22 -5.39 -5.22
CA VAL A 152 -12.18 -5.89 -4.32
C VAL A 152 -12.80 -6.61 -3.12
N ALA A 153 -13.77 -6.01 -2.45
CA ALA A 153 -14.48 -6.61 -1.31
C ALA A 153 -15.24 -7.89 -1.70
N ALA A 154 -15.89 -7.90 -2.87
CA ALA A 154 -16.54 -9.11 -3.40
C ALA A 154 -15.52 -10.23 -3.68
N GLY A 155 -14.35 -9.89 -4.24
CA GLY A 155 -13.24 -10.82 -4.44
C GLY A 155 -12.75 -11.45 -3.13
N VAL A 156 -12.60 -10.63 -2.07
CA VAL A 156 -12.23 -11.14 -0.74
C VAL A 156 -13.35 -12.01 -0.15
N GLY A 157 -14.62 -11.61 -0.33
CA GLY A 157 -15.75 -12.44 0.08
C GLY A 157 -15.72 -13.84 -0.54
N VAL A 158 -15.54 -13.92 -1.86
CA VAL A 158 -15.38 -15.19 -2.59
C VAL A 158 -14.17 -15.96 -2.07
N ALA A 159 -13.03 -15.29 -1.83
CA ALA A 159 -11.85 -15.93 -1.27
C ALA A 159 -12.06 -16.53 0.12
N VAL A 160 -12.71 -15.81 1.03
CA VAL A 160 -13.01 -16.31 2.37
C VAL A 160 -13.99 -17.48 2.29
N ALA A 161 -14.99 -17.43 1.40
CA ALA A 161 -15.89 -18.54 1.15
C ALA A 161 -15.15 -19.80 0.66
N LEU A 162 -14.25 -19.65 -0.32
CA LEU A 162 -13.37 -20.73 -0.80
C LEU A 162 -12.47 -21.26 0.33
N GLY A 163 -11.99 -20.35 1.18
CA GLY A 163 -11.24 -20.68 2.39
C GLY A 163 -12.02 -21.54 3.37
N MET A 164 -13.29 -21.21 3.63
CA MET A 164 -14.16 -22.01 4.48
C MET A 164 -14.44 -23.38 3.89
N ILE A 165 -14.67 -23.46 2.57
CA ILE A 165 -14.81 -24.74 1.83
C ILE A 165 -13.54 -25.58 1.98
N ARG A 166 -12.37 -24.96 1.80
CA ARG A 166 -11.07 -25.61 1.98
C ARG A 166 -10.93 -26.19 3.39
N PHE A 167 -11.22 -25.42 4.42
CA PHE A 167 -11.09 -25.88 5.82
C PHE A 167 -12.08 -26.98 6.16
N TYR A 168 -13.33 -26.86 5.71
CA TYR A 168 -14.36 -27.84 6.00
C TYR A 168 -14.06 -29.22 5.38
N TYR A 169 -13.52 -29.25 4.16
CA TYR A 169 -13.15 -30.49 3.46
C TYR A 169 -11.69 -30.91 3.65
N GLY A 170 -10.88 -30.12 4.34
CA GLY A 170 -9.45 -30.39 4.54
C GLY A 170 -8.65 -30.41 3.23
N LEU A 171 -8.98 -29.52 2.29
CA LEU A 171 -8.28 -29.42 1.00
C LEU A 171 -6.88 -28.82 1.19
N SER A 172 -5.91 -29.34 0.43
CA SER A 172 -4.54 -28.81 0.41
C SER A 172 -4.52 -27.37 -0.10
N ILE A 173 -3.65 -26.52 0.47
CA ILE A 173 -3.44 -25.16 -0.05
C ILE A 173 -2.79 -25.18 -1.43
N LYS A 174 -1.97 -26.21 -1.71
CA LYS A 174 -1.26 -26.33 -2.99
C LYS A 174 -2.21 -26.39 -4.17
N VAL A 175 -3.38 -27.03 -4.03
CA VAL A 175 -4.38 -27.08 -5.10
C VAL A 175 -4.81 -25.67 -5.51
N PHE A 176 -5.03 -24.79 -4.53
CA PHE A 176 -5.40 -23.40 -4.79
C PHE A 176 -4.23 -22.59 -5.35
N VAL A 177 -3.01 -22.74 -4.79
CA VAL A 177 -1.82 -22.07 -5.33
C VAL A 177 -1.58 -22.44 -6.79
N LEU A 178 -1.58 -23.73 -7.11
CA LEU A 178 -1.23 -24.27 -8.42
C LEU A 178 -2.31 -24.04 -9.48
N THR A 179 -3.51 -23.61 -9.09
CA THR A 179 -4.58 -23.24 -10.02
C THR A 179 -4.68 -21.73 -10.15
N LEU A 180 -4.76 -21.01 -9.02
CA LEU A 180 -5.00 -19.58 -9.00
C LEU A 180 -3.77 -18.78 -9.46
N VAL A 181 -2.57 -19.13 -9.00
CA VAL A 181 -1.36 -18.36 -9.36
C VAL A 181 -1.03 -18.45 -10.85
N PRO A 182 -1.02 -19.63 -11.51
CA PRO A 182 -0.84 -19.68 -12.96
C PRO A 182 -1.94 -18.95 -13.73
N THR A 183 -3.19 -19.02 -13.26
CA THR A 183 -4.31 -18.28 -13.88
C THR A 183 -4.08 -16.78 -13.77
N LEU A 184 -3.69 -16.28 -12.60
CA LEU A 184 -3.34 -14.87 -12.39
C LEU A 184 -2.18 -14.45 -13.29
N LEU A 185 -1.11 -15.23 -13.38
CA LEU A 185 0.03 -14.93 -14.25
C LEU A 185 -0.38 -14.91 -15.73
N LEU A 186 -1.23 -15.85 -16.17
CA LEU A 186 -1.73 -15.89 -17.54
C LEU A 186 -2.58 -14.66 -17.85
N VAL A 187 -3.54 -14.31 -16.98
CA VAL A 187 -4.38 -13.12 -17.16
C VAL A 187 -3.53 -11.84 -17.13
N THR A 188 -2.57 -11.76 -16.20
CA THR A 188 -1.60 -10.65 -16.12
C THR A 188 -0.83 -10.51 -17.43
N LEU A 189 -0.33 -11.62 -17.98
CA LEU A 189 0.38 -11.63 -19.25
C LEU A 189 -0.53 -11.14 -20.39
N LEU A 190 -1.75 -11.66 -20.49
CA LEU A 190 -2.71 -11.25 -21.52
C LEU A 190 -3.04 -9.75 -21.44
N MET A 191 -3.23 -9.22 -20.24
CA MET A 191 -3.46 -7.78 -20.03
C MET A 191 -2.22 -6.92 -20.30
N SER A 192 -1.03 -7.47 -20.05
CA SER A 192 0.24 -6.77 -20.32
C SER A 192 0.55 -6.62 -21.81
N LEU A 193 -0.14 -7.36 -22.69
CA LEU A 193 -0.01 -7.24 -24.14
C LEU A 193 -0.83 -6.07 -24.72
N ASP A 194 -1.78 -5.54 -23.95
CA ASP A 194 -2.65 -4.43 -24.37
C ASP A 194 -2.23 -3.13 -23.66
N SER A 195 -1.92 -2.10 -24.46
CA SER A 195 -1.47 -0.79 -23.98
C SER A 195 -2.49 -0.08 -23.08
N ARG A 196 -3.79 -0.41 -23.17
CA ARG A 196 -4.83 0.15 -22.29
C ARG A 196 -4.86 -0.54 -20.94
N LEU A 197 -4.67 -1.86 -20.93
CA LEU A 197 -4.86 -2.70 -19.74
C LEU A 197 -3.60 -2.81 -18.88
N VAL A 198 -2.42 -2.60 -19.46
CA VAL A 198 -1.14 -2.68 -18.74
C VAL A 198 -1.10 -1.76 -17.51
N ALA A 199 -1.70 -0.57 -17.60
CA ALA A 199 -1.75 0.40 -16.50
C ALA A 199 -2.60 -0.07 -15.30
N VAL A 200 -3.53 -1.01 -15.50
CA VAL A 200 -4.37 -1.58 -14.42
C VAL A 200 -3.66 -2.74 -13.72
N VAL A 201 -2.67 -3.36 -14.35
CA VAL A 201 -1.99 -4.53 -13.80
C VAL A 201 -1.34 -4.23 -12.45
N GLY A 202 -0.59 -3.12 -12.35
CA GLY A 202 0.04 -2.70 -11.09
C GLY A 202 -0.99 -2.50 -9.98
N LEU A 203 -2.05 -1.74 -10.26
CA LEU A 203 -3.16 -1.49 -9.33
C LEU A 203 -3.85 -2.79 -8.89
N ALA A 204 -4.08 -3.73 -9.80
CA ALA A 204 -4.77 -4.99 -9.49
C ALA A 204 -3.97 -5.83 -8.48
N TRP A 205 -2.66 -5.97 -8.70
CA TRP A 205 -1.80 -6.72 -7.79
C TRP A 205 -1.61 -6.01 -6.44
N ASP A 206 -1.47 -4.69 -6.43
CA ASP A 206 -1.42 -3.90 -5.20
C ASP A 206 -2.74 -3.97 -4.43
N SER A 207 -3.90 -3.99 -5.12
CA SER A 207 -5.21 -4.17 -4.49
C SER A 207 -5.30 -5.49 -3.72
N GLY A 208 -4.77 -6.58 -4.31
CA GLY A 208 -4.67 -7.87 -3.62
C GLY A 208 -3.83 -7.79 -2.35
N ALA A 209 -2.66 -7.14 -2.43
CA ALA A 209 -1.81 -6.89 -1.27
C ALA A 209 -2.51 -6.06 -0.18
N VAL A 210 -3.26 -5.02 -0.54
CA VAL A 210 -3.92 -4.13 0.42
C VAL A 210 -5.09 -4.78 1.18
N THR A 211 -5.72 -5.83 0.62
CA THR A 211 -6.88 -6.49 1.23
C THR A 211 -6.58 -7.30 2.49
N THR A 212 -5.32 -7.60 2.76
CA THR A 212 -4.86 -8.44 3.88
C THR A 212 -4.31 -7.61 5.03
N GLY A 213 -4.96 -6.47 5.32
CA GLY A 213 -4.51 -5.56 6.36
C GLY A 213 -4.96 -5.94 7.78
N ALA A 214 -5.02 -4.91 8.63
CA ALA A 214 -4.98 -5.04 10.08
C ALA A 214 -6.26 -5.63 10.68
N VAL A 215 -7.40 -5.47 9.99
CA VAL A 215 -8.71 -5.98 10.43
C VAL A 215 -8.98 -7.35 9.82
N THR A 216 -8.71 -7.48 8.52
CA THR A 216 -9.11 -8.66 7.74
C THR A 216 -8.35 -9.91 8.17
N VAL A 217 -7.03 -9.83 8.32
CA VAL A 217 -6.19 -11.00 8.65
C VAL A 217 -6.55 -11.62 9.99
N PRO A 218 -6.58 -10.88 11.13
CA PRO A 218 -6.88 -11.50 12.42
C PRO A 218 -8.28 -12.12 12.47
N LEU A 219 -9.26 -11.46 11.83
CA LEU A 219 -10.63 -11.94 11.82
C LEU A 219 -10.81 -13.21 10.99
N VAL A 220 -10.29 -13.21 9.75
CA VAL A 220 -10.42 -14.34 8.83
C VAL A 220 -9.61 -15.54 9.32
N LEU A 221 -8.42 -15.33 9.90
CA LEU A 221 -7.65 -16.38 10.54
C LEU A 221 -8.36 -16.95 11.78
N ALA A 222 -8.92 -16.10 12.65
CA ALA A 222 -9.67 -16.56 13.83
C ALA A 222 -10.89 -17.40 13.41
N LEU A 223 -11.64 -16.95 12.41
CA LEU A 223 -12.76 -17.69 11.84
C LEU A 223 -12.30 -19.02 11.24
N GLY A 224 -11.25 -18.99 10.42
CA GLY A 224 -10.68 -20.16 9.75
C GLY A 224 -10.17 -21.23 10.71
N LEU A 225 -9.40 -20.83 11.72
CA LEU A 225 -8.92 -21.70 12.80
C LEU A 225 -10.09 -22.33 13.56
N GLY A 226 -11.14 -21.56 13.83
CA GLY A 226 -12.36 -22.07 14.46
C GLY A 226 -13.04 -23.16 13.61
N VAL A 227 -13.21 -22.90 12.31
CA VAL A 227 -13.85 -23.85 11.37
C VAL A 227 -13.03 -25.13 11.22
N ALA A 228 -11.70 -24.99 11.10
CA ALA A 228 -10.78 -26.12 11.00
C ALA A 228 -10.85 -27.02 12.24
N ARG A 229 -10.83 -26.44 13.45
CA ARG A 229 -10.95 -27.19 14.71
C ARG A 229 -12.28 -27.92 14.85
N ALA A 230 -13.39 -27.31 14.42
CA ALA A 230 -14.72 -27.91 14.53
C ALA A 230 -14.97 -29.04 13.54
N SER A 231 -14.28 -29.03 12.38
CA SER A 231 -14.54 -29.98 11.29
C SER A 231 -13.86 -31.34 11.49
N GLY A 232 -12.88 -31.46 12.39
CA GLY A 232 -12.35 -32.73 12.93
C GLY A 232 -11.76 -33.74 11.92
N LYS A 233 -11.56 -33.36 10.65
CA LYS A 233 -11.32 -34.29 9.54
C LYS A 233 -9.86 -34.54 9.12
N ARG A 234 -8.84 -34.14 9.89
CA ARG A 234 -7.43 -34.55 9.70
C ARG A 234 -6.57 -34.17 10.91
N GLU A 235 -5.69 -35.08 11.34
CA GLU A 235 -4.57 -34.79 12.25
C GLU A 235 -3.49 -34.02 11.48
N GLY A 236 -3.35 -32.72 11.75
CA GLY A 236 -2.32 -31.86 11.19
C GLY A 236 -2.45 -30.45 11.76
N ALA A 237 -1.39 -29.95 12.39
CA ALA A 237 -1.40 -28.71 13.18
C ALA A 237 -1.60 -27.45 12.30
N ALA A 238 -1.30 -27.51 11.00
CA ALA A 238 -1.36 -26.36 10.08
C ALA A 238 -2.69 -26.15 9.32
N THR A 239 -3.78 -26.83 9.70
CA THR A 239 -5.04 -26.83 8.93
C THR A 239 -5.79 -25.50 8.88
N GLY A 240 -5.39 -24.48 9.65
CA GLY A 240 -6.04 -23.16 9.69
C GLY A 240 -5.39 -22.04 8.84
N TYR A 241 -4.29 -22.31 8.14
CA TYR A 241 -3.58 -21.33 7.30
C TYR A 241 -3.90 -21.53 5.82
N GLY A 242 -3.80 -20.48 5.01
CA GLY A 242 -3.98 -20.48 3.56
C GLY A 242 -5.15 -19.62 3.06
N VAL A 243 -5.95 -19.04 3.97
CA VAL A 243 -7.07 -18.18 3.57
C VAL A 243 -6.63 -16.74 3.36
N VAL A 244 -5.55 -16.31 3.99
CA VAL A 244 -4.97 -14.98 3.73
C VAL A 244 -4.43 -14.93 2.31
N MET A 245 -3.79 -16.01 1.84
CA MET A 245 -3.39 -16.13 0.43
C MET A 245 -4.58 -16.00 -0.53
N LEU A 246 -5.69 -16.70 -0.26
CA LEU A 246 -6.87 -16.60 -1.13
C LEU A 246 -7.43 -15.18 -1.12
N ALA A 247 -7.47 -14.58 0.08
CA ALA A 247 -7.97 -13.23 0.29
C ALA A 247 -7.14 -12.19 -0.45
N SER A 248 -5.84 -12.41 -0.66
CA SER A 248 -5.03 -11.52 -1.50
C SER A 248 -5.11 -11.85 -3.00
N ALA A 249 -5.22 -13.12 -3.38
CA ALA A 249 -5.11 -13.53 -4.79
C ALA A 249 -6.41 -13.36 -5.61
N VAL A 250 -7.59 -13.64 -5.04
CA VAL A 250 -8.87 -13.53 -5.77
C VAL A 250 -9.24 -12.08 -6.11
N PRO A 251 -9.02 -11.07 -5.24
CA PRO A 251 -9.27 -9.67 -5.59
C PRO A 251 -8.47 -9.18 -6.79
N ILE A 252 -7.25 -9.69 -7.00
CA ILE A 252 -6.41 -9.33 -8.16
C ILE A 252 -7.16 -9.67 -9.45
N LEU A 253 -7.70 -10.89 -9.53
CA LEU A 253 -8.50 -11.32 -10.67
C LEU A 253 -9.77 -10.47 -10.80
N ALA A 254 -10.43 -10.14 -9.69
CA ALA A 254 -11.64 -9.33 -9.71
C ALA A 254 -11.39 -7.91 -10.26
N VAL A 255 -10.29 -7.26 -9.86
CA VAL A 255 -9.89 -5.95 -10.38
C VAL A 255 -9.47 -6.03 -11.85
N MET A 256 -8.77 -7.09 -12.26
CA MET A 256 -8.42 -7.32 -13.67
C MET A 256 -9.67 -7.47 -14.54
N VAL A 257 -10.67 -8.22 -14.09
CA VAL A 257 -11.96 -8.37 -14.79
C VAL A 257 -12.69 -7.02 -14.88
N LEU A 258 -12.68 -6.22 -13.81
CA LEU A 258 -13.26 -4.87 -13.85
C LEU A 258 -12.54 -3.95 -14.84
N GLY A 259 -11.21 -3.96 -14.84
CA GLY A 259 -10.39 -3.19 -15.78
C GLY A 259 -10.68 -3.59 -17.23
N TYR A 260 -10.77 -4.89 -17.51
CA TYR A 260 -11.17 -5.40 -18.82
C TYR A 260 -12.60 -4.99 -19.22
N ALA A 261 -13.55 -5.02 -18.28
CA ALA A 261 -14.93 -4.63 -18.54
C ALA A 261 -15.06 -3.14 -18.91
N LEU A 262 -14.22 -2.28 -18.33
CA LEU A 262 -14.26 -0.84 -18.56
C LEU A 262 -13.39 -0.37 -19.73
N SER A 263 -12.42 -1.18 -20.20
CA SER A 263 -11.44 -0.77 -21.21
C SER A 263 -12.04 -0.38 -22.57
N ASN A 264 -13.19 -0.96 -22.95
CA ASN A 264 -13.88 -0.61 -24.19
C ASN A 264 -14.51 0.78 -24.17
N GLY A 265 -14.84 1.30 -22.99
CA GLY A 265 -15.45 2.62 -22.81
C GLY A 265 -14.46 3.77 -22.70
N VAL A 266 -13.18 3.47 -22.47
CA VAL A 266 -12.13 4.45 -22.18
C VAL A 266 -11.19 4.60 -23.38
N PRO A 267 -10.81 5.84 -23.76
CA PRO A 267 -9.88 6.07 -24.87
C PRO A 267 -8.45 5.58 -24.55
N GLU A 268 -7.64 5.46 -25.60
CA GLU A 268 -6.20 5.16 -25.48
C GLU A 268 -5.43 6.36 -24.92
N ALA A 269 -4.28 6.05 -24.31
CA ALA A 269 -3.35 7.05 -23.85
C ALA A 269 -2.85 7.92 -25.02
N ARG A 270 -2.78 9.22 -24.80
CA ARG A 270 -2.37 10.23 -25.79
C ARG A 270 -1.58 11.32 -25.09
N THR A 271 -0.88 12.12 -25.88
CA THR A 271 -0.25 13.34 -25.36
C THR A 271 -1.30 14.30 -24.82
N GLU A 272 -0.94 15.08 -23.81
CA GLU A 272 -1.85 16.06 -23.20
C GLU A 272 -2.47 17.00 -24.24
N GLN A 273 -1.66 17.47 -25.20
CA GLN A 273 -2.11 18.34 -26.29
C GLN A 273 -3.16 17.66 -27.18
N GLU A 274 -2.96 16.39 -27.55
CA GLU A 274 -3.95 15.65 -28.33
C GLU A 274 -5.23 15.40 -27.53
N PHE A 275 -5.10 15.10 -26.24
CA PHE A 275 -6.23 14.80 -25.37
C PHE A 275 -7.21 15.97 -25.26
N PHE A 276 -6.68 17.20 -25.09
CA PHE A 276 -7.50 18.40 -24.94
C PHE A 276 -7.87 19.08 -26.27
N SER A 277 -7.44 18.54 -27.40
CA SER A 277 -7.78 19.07 -28.72
C SER A 277 -9.29 18.99 -29.01
N GLU A 278 -9.78 19.90 -29.86
CA GLU A 278 -11.19 19.95 -30.25
C GLU A 278 -11.69 18.63 -30.87
N HIS A 279 -10.83 17.95 -31.64
CA HIS A 279 -11.16 16.68 -32.29
C HIS A 279 -11.37 15.51 -31.31
N ASN A 280 -10.66 15.52 -30.17
CA ASN A 280 -10.71 14.45 -29.17
C ASN A 280 -11.60 14.80 -27.97
N ARG A 281 -12.28 15.94 -27.98
CA ARG A 281 -13.13 16.38 -26.88
C ARG A 281 -14.20 15.35 -26.52
N ASP A 282 -14.81 14.70 -27.50
CA ASP A 282 -15.77 13.61 -27.29
C ASP A 282 -15.16 12.39 -26.56
N ALA A 283 -13.87 12.11 -26.80
CA ALA A 283 -13.16 11.04 -26.12
C ALA A 283 -12.80 11.45 -24.68
N ALA A 284 -12.39 12.69 -24.46
CA ALA A 284 -12.13 13.24 -23.13
C ALA A 284 -13.41 13.26 -22.27
N LEU A 285 -14.56 13.60 -22.85
CA LEU A 285 -15.88 13.55 -22.20
C LEU A 285 -16.36 12.13 -21.86
N ARG A 286 -15.67 11.06 -22.28
CA ARG A 286 -15.94 9.71 -21.75
C ARG A 286 -15.29 9.47 -20.39
N ILE A 287 -14.21 10.21 -20.10
CA ILE A 287 -13.48 10.13 -18.83
C ILE A 287 -14.19 11.01 -17.79
N PHE A 288 -14.47 12.26 -18.13
CA PHE A 288 -15.18 13.23 -17.30
C PHE A 288 -16.71 13.08 -17.48
N GLU A 289 -17.54 13.50 -16.52
CA GLU A 289 -19.00 13.41 -16.73
C GLU A 289 -19.51 14.56 -17.61
N ASP A 290 -18.93 15.76 -17.48
CA ASP A 290 -19.34 16.96 -18.21
C ASP A 290 -18.16 17.83 -18.68
N ASN A 291 -18.42 18.72 -19.65
CA ASN A 291 -17.41 19.64 -20.19
C ASN A 291 -16.89 20.63 -19.14
N GLU A 292 -17.73 21.03 -18.19
CA GLU A 292 -17.33 21.90 -17.08
C GLU A 292 -16.29 21.20 -16.18
N ALA A 293 -16.47 19.90 -15.90
CA ALA A 293 -15.53 19.13 -15.11
C ALA A 293 -14.16 18.96 -15.80
N LEU A 294 -14.17 18.71 -17.12
CA LEU A 294 -12.97 18.66 -17.94
C LEU A 294 -12.23 20.01 -17.90
N GLU A 295 -12.97 21.11 -18.01
CA GLU A 295 -12.42 22.46 -17.99
C GLU A 295 -11.85 22.84 -16.61
N SER A 296 -12.57 22.55 -15.52
CA SER A 296 -12.09 22.75 -14.15
C SER A 296 -10.85 21.92 -13.85
N TYR A 297 -10.79 20.67 -14.35
CA TYR A 297 -9.62 19.83 -14.19
C TYR A 297 -8.41 20.42 -14.92
N LEU A 298 -8.59 20.82 -16.18
CA LEU A 298 -7.55 21.45 -16.99
C LEU A 298 -7.05 22.76 -16.36
N LEU A 299 -7.95 23.58 -15.80
CA LEU A 299 -7.56 24.83 -15.12
C LEU A 299 -6.69 24.58 -13.89
N ARG A 300 -6.84 23.45 -13.21
CA ARG A 300 -6.11 23.13 -11.98
C ARG A 300 -4.82 22.37 -12.24
N HIS A 301 -4.83 21.39 -13.14
CA HIS A 301 -3.73 20.43 -13.35
C HIS A 301 -3.12 20.47 -14.74
N GLY A 302 -3.72 21.18 -15.70
CA GLY A 302 -3.22 21.27 -17.07
C GLY A 302 -1.90 22.03 -17.16
N SER A 303 -1.08 21.63 -18.13
CA SER A 303 0.10 22.38 -18.55
C SER A 303 -0.26 23.46 -19.57
N GLU A 304 0.70 24.32 -19.88
CA GLU A 304 0.57 25.32 -20.95
C GLU A 304 0.18 24.70 -22.29
N SER A 305 0.66 23.48 -22.58
CA SER A 305 0.32 22.75 -23.80
C SER A 305 -1.16 22.33 -23.82
N GLY A 306 -1.69 21.86 -22.69
CA GLY A 306 -3.10 21.51 -22.53
C GLY A 306 -4.01 22.75 -22.61
N TRP A 307 -3.61 23.87 -22.01
CA TRP A 307 -4.35 25.14 -22.09
C TRP A 307 -4.42 25.67 -23.51
N ARG A 308 -3.30 25.68 -24.24
CA ARG A 308 -3.27 26.09 -25.65
C ARG A 308 -4.14 25.19 -26.53
N ALA A 309 -4.12 23.87 -26.28
CA ALA A 309 -4.94 22.92 -27.04
C ALA A 309 -6.45 23.11 -26.81
N PHE A 310 -6.86 23.45 -25.59
CA PHE A 310 -8.27 23.56 -25.23
C PHE A 310 -8.89 24.93 -25.53
N TYR A 311 -8.15 26.01 -25.25
CA TYR A 311 -8.62 27.40 -25.33
C TYR A 311 -8.11 28.16 -26.58
N GLY A 312 -7.12 27.63 -27.31
CA GLY A 312 -6.53 28.28 -28.48
C GLY A 312 -5.60 29.46 -28.12
N GLU A 313 -5.42 30.40 -29.06
CA GLU A 313 -4.47 31.52 -28.92
C GLU A 313 -4.83 32.53 -27.79
N GLY A 314 -6.03 32.46 -27.21
CA GLY A 314 -6.50 33.31 -26.10
C GLY A 314 -6.47 32.65 -24.72
N TRP A 315 -5.69 31.57 -24.54
CA TRP A 315 -5.68 30.78 -23.31
C TRP A 315 -5.22 31.54 -22.06
N SER A 316 -4.24 32.44 -22.19
CA SER A 316 -3.63 33.15 -21.05
C SER A 316 -4.65 33.99 -20.29
N ASP A 317 -5.49 34.73 -21.02
CA ASP A 317 -6.48 35.63 -20.45
C ASP A 317 -7.63 34.85 -19.80
N HIS A 318 -8.01 33.70 -20.38
CA HIS A 318 -9.03 32.81 -19.83
C HIS A 318 -8.58 32.16 -18.52
N VAL A 319 -7.37 31.59 -18.49
CA VAL A 319 -6.84 30.89 -17.31
C VAL A 319 -6.56 31.87 -16.17
N ILE A 320 -5.93 33.02 -16.44
CA ILE A 320 -5.62 34.04 -15.43
C ILE A 320 -6.90 34.71 -14.90
N GLY A 321 -7.88 34.97 -15.78
CA GLY A 321 -9.18 35.53 -15.40
C GLY A 321 -10.00 34.58 -14.51
N ARG A 322 -10.09 33.29 -14.88
CA ARG A 322 -10.85 32.30 -14.10
C ARG A 322 -10.19 31.89 -12.79
N ARG A 323 -8.86 31.72 -12.75
CA ARG A 323 -8.15 31.45 -11.48
C ARG A 323 -8.30 32.61 -10.49
N SER A 324 -8.39 33.84 -10.98
CA SER A 324 -8.70 35.04 -10.17
C SER A 324 -10.15 35.06 -9.67
N ALA A 325 -11.11 34.57 -10.47
CA ALA A 325 -12.52 34.46 -10.11
C ALA A 325 -12.83 33.29 -9.16
N GLU A 326 -12.17 32.14 -9.30
CA GLU A 326 -12.28 31.00 -8.37
C GLU A 326 -11.71 31.32 -6.98
N ARG A 327 -10.71 32.21 -6.89
CA ARG A 327 -10.24 32.74 -5.58
C ARG A 327 -11.27 33.60 -4.86
N THR A 328 -12.33 34.05 -5.55
CA THR A 328 -13.31 35.01 -5.03
C THR A 328 -14.75 34.46 -4.94
N SER A 329 -15.02 33.23 -5.40
CA SER A 329 -16.37 32.63 -5.40
C SER A 329 -16.44 31.35 -4.56
N GLU A 330 -17.30 31.36 -3.53
CA GLU A 330 -17.56 30.22 -2.62
C GLU A 330 -18.54 29.18 -3.19
N ASP A 331 -19.19 29.44 -4.33
CA ASP A 331 -20.29 28.61 -4.88
C ASP A 331 -20.03 28.19 -6.34
N GLY A 332 -19.17 27.18 -6.55
CA GLY A 332 -18.99 26.50 -7.84
C GLY A 332 -19.62 25.09 -7.85
N PRO A 333 -20.12 24.58 -8.99
CA PRO A 333 -20.85 23.30 -9.04
C PRO A 333 -19.95 22.08 -8.79
N LEU A 334 -20.22 21.41 -7.66
CA LEU A 334 -20.34 19.96 -7.38
C LEU A 334 -19.48 18.89 -8.10
N TYR A 335 -18.33 19.22 -8.68
CA TYR A 335 -17.22 18.27 -8.74
C TYR A 335 -16.39 18.42 -7.47
N GLN A 336 -16.88 17.78 -6.41
CA GLN A 336 -16.27 17.83 -5.09
C GLN A 336 -14.79 17.46 -5.18
N ALA A 337 -13.97 18.48 -4.90
CA ALA A 337 -12.65 18.39 -4.31
C ALA A 337 -12.47 17.09 -3.50
N THR A 338 -11.77 16.12 -4.09
CA THR A 338 -11.16 15.03 -3.32
C THR A 338 -9.65 15.18 -3.25
N GLU A 339 -8.97 15.96 -4.11
CA GLU A 339 -7.52 15.77 -4.25
C GLU A 339 -6.59 16.98 -4.39
N ALA A 340 -7.04 18.23 -4.26
CA ALA A 340 -6.07 19.34 -4.21
C ALA A 340 -6.52 20.45 -3.27
N ALA A 341 -5.65 20.79 -2.33
CA ALA A 341 -5.86 21.65 -1.16
C ALA A 341 -6.78 21.03 -0.09
N GLN A 342 -6.21 20.14 0.74
CA GLN A 342 -6.70 20.03 2.11
C GLN A 342 -6.60 21.45 2.69
N PRO A 343 -7.70 22.07 3.15
CA PRO A 343 -7.59 23.26 3.98
C PRO A 343 -6.70 22.87 5.16
N GLU A 344 -6.06 23.81 5.83
CA GLU A 344 -5.39 23.52 7.10
C GLU A 344 -6.42 23.00 8.12
N THR A 345 -6.70 21.69 8.06
CA THR A 345 -7.71 21.03 8.85
C THR A 345 -7.09 20.85 10.22
N GLY A 346 -7.46 21.74 11.15
CA GLY A 346 -7.03 21.62 12.54
C GLY A 346 -7.24 20.18 13.05
N ILE A 347 -6.31 19.71 13.87
CA ILE A 347 -6.21 18.30 14.33
C ILE A 347 -7.57 17.71 14.76
N GLY A 348 -8.46 18.53 15.34
CA GLY A 348 -9.81 18.13 15.72
C GLY A 348 -10.73 17.71 14.56
N THR A 349 -10.65 18.39 13.41
CA THR A 349 -11.46 18.05 12.22
C THR A 349 -11.02 16.73 11.59
N VAL A 350 -9.70 16.48 11.55
CA VAL A 350 -9.13 15.19 11.12
C VAL A 350 -9.63 14.06 12.03
N LEU A 351 -9.53 14.23 13.36
CA LEU A 351 -10.00 13.24 14.33
C LEU A 351 -11.49 12.91 14.17
N LEU A 352 -12.35 13.91 13.95
CA LEU A 352 -13.79 13.68 13.77
C LEU A 352 -14.08 12.93 12.47
N GLN A 353 -13.38 13.26 11.39
CA GLN A 353 -13.51 12.56 10.11
C GLN A 353 -13.07 11.09 10.26
N GLU A 354 -11.90 10.85 10.85
CA GLU A 354 -11.37 9.49 11.07
C GLU A 354 -12.24 8.67 12.02
N TRP A 355 -12.85 9.30 13.04
CA TRP A 355 -13.81 8.64 13.93
C TRP A 355 -15.02 8.11 13.16
N SER A 356 -15.55 8.89 12.21
CA SER A 356 -16.69 8.47 11.39
C SER A 356 -16.33 7.28 10.48
N LEU A 357 -15.11 7.27 9.94
CA LEU A 357 -14.59 6.17 9.12
C LEU A 357 -14.40 4.90 9.97
N ALA A 358 -13.83 5.04 11.17
CA ALA A 358 -13.66 3.94 12.11
C ALA A 358 -15.01 3.31 12.52
N LEU A 359 -16.03 4.13 12.77
CA LEU A 359 -17.39 3.65 13.06
C LEU A 359 -17.97 2.84 11.90
N ARG A 360 -17.89 3.36 10.66
CA ARG A 360 -18.37 2.69 9.46
C ARG A 360 -17.61 1.40 9.16
N ALA A 361 -16.36 1.29 9.61
CA ALA A 361 -15.54 0.09 9.47
C ALA A 361 -15.87 -0.98 10.53
N VAL A 362 -15.74 -0.66 11.83
CA VAL A 362 -15.74 -1.67 12.90
C VAL A 362 -17.16 -2.11 13.31
N VAL A 363 -18.13 -1.20 13.30
CA VAL A 363 -19.48 -1.48 13.79
C VAL A 363 -20.21 -2.51 12.91
N PRO A 364 -20.24 -2.38 11.55
CA PRO A 364 -20.94 -3.35 10.71
C PRO A 364 -20.37 -4.76 10.81
N VAL A 365 -19.03 -4.90 10.87
CA VAL A 365 -18.37 -6.21 11.03
C VAL A 365 -18.75 -6.83 12.38
N THR A 366 -18.66 -6.05 13.46
CA THR A 366 -19.02 -6.51 14.80
C THR A 366 -20.50 -6.91 14.87
N ALA A 367 -21.39 -6.09 14.29
CA ALA A 367 -22.82 -6.36 14.23
C ALA A 367 -23.11 -7.65 13.45
N LEU A 368 -22.47 -7.86 12.29
CA LEU A 368 -22.60 -9.08 11.49
C LEU A 368 -22.24 -10.33 12.31
N LEU A 369 -21.09 -10.31 13.00
CA LEU A 369 -20.66 -11.41 13.85
C LEU A 369 -21.64 -11.66 15.01
N LEU A 370 -22.13 -10.59 15.66
CA LEU A 370 -23.08 -10.68 16.76
C LEU A 370 -24.45 -11.20 16.32
N VAL A 371 -24.95 -10.76 15.17
CA VAL A 371 -26.21 -11.24 14.59
C VAL A 371 -26.14 -12.75 14.37
N VAL A 372 -25.06 -13.25 13.78
CA VAL A 372 -24.89 -14.68 13.55
C VAL A 372 -24.73 -15.44 14.86
N LEU A 373 -23.98 -14.91 15.82
CA LEU A 373 -23.80 -15.56 17.12
C LEU A 373 -25.13 -15.62 17.92
N LEU A 374 -25.84 -14.50 18.02
CA LEU A 374 -27.04 -14.35 18.85
C LEU A 374 -28.30 -14.94 18.19
N LEU A 375 -28.53 -14.67 16.91
CA LEU A 375 -29.74 -15.12 16.20
C LEU A 375 -29.52 -16.49 15.54
N GLY A 376 -28.40 -16.66 14.83
CA GLY A 376 -28.09 -17.89 14.09
C GLY A 376 -27.70 -19.05 15.01
N LEU A 377 -26.72 -18.81 15.90
CA LEU A 377 -26.18 -19.82 16.80
C LEU A 377 -26.82 -19.82 18.18
N ARG A 378 -27.72 -18.88 18.48
CA ARG A 378 -28.39 -18.75 19.79
C ARG A 378 -27.40 -18.89 20.95
N ASP A 379 -26.22 -18.30 20.78
CA ASP A 379 -25.12 -18.35 21.72
C ASP A 379 -24.82 -16.95 22.23
N ARG A 380 -24.48 -16.82 23.52
CA ARG A 380 -24.15 -15.52 24.10
C ARG A 380 -22.64 -15.39 24.31
N PRO A 381 -22.06 -14.23 24.01
CA PRO A 381 -20.67 -13.98 24.38
C PRO A 381 -20.50 -14.10 25.89
N ARG A 382 -19.48 -14.85 26.33
CA ARG A 382 -19.24 -15.18 27.74
C ARG A 382 -18.94 -13.94 28.60
N TYR A 383 -18.26 -12.95 28.02
CA TYR A 383 -17.88 -11.68 28.63
C TYR A 383 -18.30 -10.54 27.68
N PHE A 384 -19.49 -9.99 27.89
CA PHE A 384 -20.05 -8.94 27.03
C PHE A 384 -19.40 -7.57 27.32
N ASP A 385 -18.98 -7.37 28.56
CA ASP A 385 -18.17 -6.24 29.02
C ASP A 385 -16.81 -6.19 28.33
N GLU A 386 -16.09 -7.31 28.25
CA GLU A 386 -14.81 -7.40 27.50
C GLU A 386 -15.01 -7.12 26.01
N LEU A 387 -16.12 -7.59 25.43
CA LEU A 387 -16.44 -7.35 24.03
C LEU A 387 -16.69 -5.86 23.76
N ILE A 388 -17.53 -5.20 24.56
CA ILE A 388 -17.80 -3.76 24.40
C ILE A 388 -16.50 -2.97 24.55
N LEU A 389 -15.71 -3.29 25.57
CA LEU A 389 -14.41 -2.67 25.78
C LEU A 389 -13.51 -2.87 24.55
N GLY A 390 -13.42 -4.10 24.03
CA GLY A 390 -12.62 -4.40 22.84
C GLY A 390 -13.06 -3.60 21.62
N VAL A 391 -14.37 -3.50 21.36
CA VAL A 391 -14.91 -2.71 20.23
C VAL A 391 -14.61 -1.22 20.40
N LEU A 392 -14.78 -0.66 21.60
CA LEU A 392 -14.45 0.74 21.89
C LEU A 392 -12.95 1.02 21.71
N LEU A 393 -12.09 0.14 22.22
CA LEU A 393 -10.64 0.26 22.04
C LEU A 393 -10.23 0.14 20.57
N ALA A 394 -10.88 -0.73 19.80
CA ALA A 394 -10.64 -0.86 18.36
C ALA A 394 -11.04 0.42 17.60
N LEU A 395 -12.19 1.04 17.94
CA LEU A 395 -12.65 2.30 17.34
C LEU A 395 -11.69 3.46 17.63
N VAL A 396 -11.33 3.65 18.90
CA VAL A 396 -10.39 4.69 19.32
C VAL A 396 -9.02 4.45 18.69
N GLY A 397 -8.53 3.21 18.75
CA GLY A 397 -7.25 2.83 18.17
C GLY A 397 -7.20 3.08 16.67
N MET A 398 -8.21 2.64 15.90
CA MET A 398 -8.27 2.86 14.46
C MET A 398 -8.29 4.34 14.10
N THR A 399 -9.05 5.16 14.85
CA THR A 399 -9.11 6.62 14.66
C THR A 399 -7.74 7.27 14.87
N LEU A 400 -7.03 6.88 15.93
CA LEU A 400 -5.70 7.39 16.21
C LEU A 400 -4.68 6.91 15.16
N VAL A 401 -4.69 5.62 14.78
CA VAL A 401 -3.77 5.06 13.78
C VAL A 401 -3.89 5.80 12.45
N THR A 402 -5.10 5.93 11.91
CA THR A 402 -5.36 6.59 10.63
C THR A 402 -4.98 8.08 10.67
N SER A 403 -5.35 8.78 11.74
CA SER A 403 -4.94 10.19 11.96
C SER A 403 -3.42 10.33 12.01
N GLY A 404 -2.74 9.46 12.77
CA GLY A 404 -1.29 9.51 12.95
C GLY A 404 -0.52 9.14 11.68
N ILE A 405 -1.04 8.21 10.87
CA ILE A 405 -0.47 7.87 9.55
C ILE A 405 -0.53 9.10 8.64
N ARG A 406 -1.69 9.75 8.56
CA ARG A 406 -1.89 10.93 7.71
C ARG A 406 -1.00 12.11 8.11
N LEU A 407 -0.85 12.35 9.42
CA LEU A 407 -0.04 13.45 9.95
C LEU A 407 1.48 13.16 9.98
N GLY A 408 1.89 11.88 9.90
CA GLY A 408 3.27 11.47 10.11
C GLY A 408 3.83 10.57 9.02
N LEU A 409 3.44 9.29 9.01
CA LEU A 409 4.08 8.26 8.18
C LEU A 409 3.91 8.50 6.67
N THR A 410 2.73 8.91 6.22
CA THR A 410 2.49 9.17 4.79
C THR A 410 3.29 10.37 4.29
N ALA A 411 3.29 11.46 5.05
CA ALA A 411 4.07 12.66 4.75
C ALA A 411 5.57 12.36 4.68
N LEU A 412 6.06 11.54 5.62
CA LEU A 412 7.46 11.11 5.62
C LEU A 412 7.78 10.27 4.38
N GLY A 413 6.95 9.28 4.05
CA GLY A 413 7.15 8.45 2.86
C GLY A 413 7.13 9.25 1.55
N ASP A 414 6.24 10.24 1.43
CA ASP A 414 6.16 11.14 0.27
C ASP A 414 7.42 12.01 0.15
N GLU A 415 7.81 12.68 1.25
CA GLU A 415 8.99 13.54 1.26
C GLU A 415 10.25 12.77 0.85
N VAL A 416 10.45 11.58 1.41
CA VAL A 416 11.62 10.78 1.06
C VAL A 416 11.50 10.23 -0.36
N GLY A 417 10.31 9.81 -0.79
CA GLY A 417 10.05 9.36 -2.16
C GLY A 417 10.42 10.41 -3.20
N ARG A 418 10.07 11.68 -2.96
CA ARG A 418 10.34 12.79 -3.88
C ARG A 418 11.80 13.24 -3.86
N GLN A 419 12.45 13.23 -2.70
CA GLN A 419 13.87 13.64 -2.60
C GLN A 419 14.82 12.61 -3.21
N LEU A 420 14.46 11.33 -3.22
CA LEU A 420 15.35 10.26 -3.69
C LEU A 420 15.76 10.41 -5.16
N PRO A 421 14.84 10.59 -6.14
CA PRO A 421 15.21 10.83 -7.54
C PRO A 421 16.08 12.06 -7.74
N LEU A 422 15.74 13.16 -7.06
CA LEU A 422 16.45 14.44 -7.12
C LEU A 422 17.90 14.32 -6.62
N ALA A 423 18.19 13.31 -5.78
CA ALA A 423 19.54 13.07 -5.31
C ALA A 423 20.51 12.67 -6.43
N PHE A 424 20.04 12.06 -7.52
CA PHE A 424 20.92 11.49 -8.56
C PHE A 424 20.56 11.84 -10.01
N ARG A 425 19.37 12.40 -10.27
CA ARG A 425 18.97 12.88 -11.60
C ARG A 425 18.82 14.39 -11.59
N ALA A 426 19.52 15.06 -12.50
CA ALA A 426 19.30 16.47 -12.79
C ALA A 426 17.96 16.59 -13.52
N GLU A 427 17.06 17.43 -13.05
CA GLU A 427 15.79 17.68 -13.73
C GLU A 427 15.71 19.15 -14.17
N GLU A 428 15.32 19.36 -15.43
CA GLU A 428 14.91 20.67 -15.95
C GLU A 428 13.41 20.78 -15.66
N ARG A 429 13.03 21.49 -14.59
CA ARG A 429 11.60 21.73 -14.35
C ARG A 429 11.16 22.97 -15.11
N ASP A 430 10.22 22.79 -16.02
CA ASP A 430 9.49 23.89 -16.69
C ASP A 430 8.80 24.86 -15.72
N ALA A 431 8.58 24.44 -14.46
CA ALA A 431 7.95 25.27 -13.42
C ALA A 431 8.88 26.32 -12.81
N GLU A 432 10.21 26.18 -12.92
CA GLU A 432 11.20 27.18 -12.48
C GLU A 432 11.77 27.91 -13.71
N ARG A 433 10.87 28.52 -14.50
CA ARG A 433 11.24 29.39 -15.62
C ARG A 433 11.54 30.80 -15.10
N ILE A 434 12.80 31.20 -15.16
CA ILE A 434 13.21 32.59 -14.95
C ILE A 434 13.06 33.30 -16.29
N THR A 435 12.10 34.22 -16.37
CA THR A 435 11.99 35.11 -17.53
C THR A 435 12.95 36.27 -17.33
N ILE A 436 13.98 36.33 -18.17
CA ILE A 436 14.92 37.44 -18.20
C ILE A 436 14.35 38.49 -19.16
N GLU A 437 13.81 39.57 -18.61
CA GLU A 437 13.32 40.71 -19.38
C GLU A 437 14.50 41.54 -19.91
N ASN A 438 14.35 42.11 -21.11
CA ASN A 438 15.41 42.88 -21.80
C ASN A 438 16.71 42.07 -22.00
N PHE A 439 16.57 40.81 -22.40
CA PHE A 439 17.70 39.94 -22.69
C PHE A 439 18.46 40.45 -23.92
N ASP A 440 19.72 40.84 -23.71
CA ASP A 440 20.61 41.31 -24.77
C ASP A 440 21.30 40.12 -25.45
N THR A 441 21.01 39.91 -26.74
CA THR A 441 21.58 38.84 -27.55
C THR A 441 23.08 39.01 -27.78
N ASP A 442 23.63 40.22 -27.63
CA ASP A 442 25.07 40.48 -27.78
C ASP A 442 25.89 39.88 -26.63
N LEU A 443 25.24 39.47 -25.53
CA LEU A 443 25.86 38.79 -24.39
C LEU A 443 26.01 37.27 -24.60
N VAL A 444 25.51 36.73 -25.73
CA VAL A 444 25.61 35.31 -26.07
C VAL A 444 26.98 35.04 -26.69
N LEU A 445 27.72 34.11 -26.09
CA LEU A 445 29.05 33.67 -26.52
C LEU A 445 28.96 32.31 -27.22
N GLU A 446 29.65 32.16 -28.33
CA GLU A 446 29.77 30.87 -29.02
C GLU A 446 31.05 30.14 -28.60
N SER A 447 30.92 28.86 -28.28
CA SER A 447 32.05 27.93 -28.11
C SER A 447 31.96 26.82 -29.15
N VAL A 448 33.12 26.31 -29.53
CA VAL A 448 33.24 25.13 -30.39
C VAL A 448 33.84 24.00 -29.55
N SER A 449 33.08 22.93 -29.37
CA SER A 449 33.53 21.71 -28.69
C SER A 449 34.64 21.03 -29.51
N ALA A 450 35.47 20.22 -28.85
CA ALA A 450 36.55 19.47 -29.51
C ALA A 450 36.07 18.54 -30.64
N GLY A 451 34.77 18.19 -30.65
CA GLY A 451 34.11 17.43 -31.73
C GLY A 451 33.52 18.28 -32.87
N GLY A 452 33.67 19.61 -32.86
CA GLY A 452 33.16 20.52 -33.89
C GLY A 452 31.74 21.03 -33.68
N GLU A 453 31.05 20.63 -32.60
CA GLU A 453 29.74 21.19 -32.24
C GLU A 453 29.87 22.63 -31.74
N ARG A 454 29.09 23.54 -32.32
CA ARG A 454 28.96 24.92 -31.84
C ARG A 454 27.85 24.99 -30.79
N ARG A 455 28.16 25.54 -29.62
CA ARG A 455 27.20 25.78 -28.54
C ARG A 455 27.27 27.23 -28.10
N ALA A 456 26.11 27.88 -28.02
CA ALA A 456 25.97 29.26 -27.59
C ALA A 456 25.64 29.29 -26.09
N PHE A 457 26.18 30.23 -25.31
CA PHE A 457 25.92 30.35 -23.88
C PHE A 457 26.05 31.81 -23.40
N PHE A 458 25.37 32.14 -22.32
CA PHE A 458 25.48 33.44 -21.64
C PHE A 458 25.70 33.23 -20.13
N TYR A 459 26.12 34.28 -19.42
CA TYR A 459 26.32 34.20 -17.97
C TYR A 459 25.16 34.86 -17.22
N LEU A 460 24.57 34.14 -16.28
CA LEU A 460 23.59 34.68 -15.34
C LEU A 460 24.19 34.72 -13.94
N ARG A 461 24.07 35.86 -13.27
CA ARG A 461 24.50 36.01 -11.89
C ARG A 461 23.28 35.96 -10.98
N ASP A 462 23.26 35.00 -10.07
CA ASP A 462 22.23 34.85 -9.03
C ASP A 462 22.85 34.94 -7.62
N GLU A 463 22.06 34.82 -6.56
CA GLU A 463 22.51 34.80 -5.16
C GLU A 463 23.58 33.72 -4.89
N ASP A 464 23.56 32.61 -5.64
CA ASP A 464 24.48 31.48 -5.52
C ASP A 464 25.75 31.57 -6.39
N GLY A 465 25.89 32.61 -7.23
CA GLY A 465 27.10 32.85 -8.02
C GLY A 465 26.87 33.13 -9.51
N LEU A 466 27.94 33.03 -10.30
CA LEU A 466 27.91 33.22 -11.76
C LEU A 466 27.76 31.86 -12.45
N HIS A 467 26.63 31.66 -13.13
CA HIS A 467 26.30 30.42 -13.84
C HIS A 467 26.40 30.64 -15.35
N HIS A 468 26.93 29.65 -16.08
CA HIS A 468 26.91 29.66 -17.55
C HIS A 468 25.69 28.87 -18.02
N ILE A 469 24.89 29.49 -18.88
CA ILE A 469 23.62 28.94 -19.36
C ILE A 469 23.72 28.78 -20.86
N GLU A 470 23.39 27.59 -21.37
CA GLU A 470 23.29 27.34 -22.81
C GLU A 470 22.10 28.14 -23.40
N PHE A 471 22.40 28.89 -24.46
CA PHE A 471 21.42 29.71 -25.17
C PHE A 471 20.70 28.85 -26.20
N HIS A 472 19.38 28.72 -26.04
CA HIS A 472 18.51 28.05 -27.00
C HIS A 472 17.66 29.09 -27.75
N PRO A 473 17.84 29.26 -29.07
CA PRO A 473 17.11 30.26 -29.85
C PRO A 473 15.58 30.14 -29.73
N GLU A 474 15.07 28.91 -29.54
CA GLU A 474 13.64 28.60 -29.38
C GLU A 474 13.01 29.20 -28.11
N ARG A 475 13.83 29.61 -27.14
CA ARG A 475 13.39 30.17 -25.84
C ARG A 475 13.50 31.70 -25.77
N PHE A 476 13.90 32.34 -26.87
CA PHE A 476 13.99 33.79 -27.01
C PHE A 476 12.78 34.34 -27.77
N ASP A 477 12.07 35.30 -27.17
CA ASP A 477 10.98 36.03 -27.82
C ASP A 477 11.50 37.35 -28.40
N GLU A 478 11.69 37.41 -29.72
CA GLU A 478 12.17 38.61 -30.43
C GLU A 478 11.23 39.82 -30.28
N THR A 479 9.92 39.60 -30.10
CA THR A 479 8.94 40.69 -30.00
C THR A 479 8.91 41.34 -28.62
N ARG A 480 9.27 40.59 -27.58
CA ARG A 480 9.28 41.05 -26.18
C ARG A 480 10.69 41.30 -25.64
N GLY A 481 11.72 40.90 -26.37
CA GLY A 481 13.11 40.97 -25.90
C GLY A 481 13.32 40.17 -24.62
N SER A 482 12.60 39.07 -24.44
CA SER A 482 12.63 38.26 -23.21
C SER A 482 13.15 36.86 -23.49
N TYR A 483 14.06 36.37 -22.64
CA TYR A 483 14.56 35.00 -22.69
C TYR A 483 14.03 34.17 -21.54
N VAL A 484 13.50 32.99 -21.84
CA VAL A 484 12.98 32.06 -20.82
C VAL A 484 14.08 31.06 -20.46
N HIS A 485 14.72 31.27 -19.32
CA HIS A 485 15.66 30.31 -18.76
C HIS A 485 14.93 29.27 -17.92
N VAL A 486 15.07 27.99 -18.27
CA VAL A 486 14.58 26.87 -17.44
C VAL A 486 15.70 26.51 -16.46
N VAL A 487 15.47 26.73 -15.17
CA VAL A 487 16.43 26.39 -14.11
C VAL A 487 16.64 24.88 -14.09
N ARG A 488 17.88 24.45 -14.31
CA ARG A 488 18.29 23.05 -14.18
C ARG A 488 18.85 22.84 -12.77
N ARG A 489 18.18 22.06 -11.92
CA ARG A 489 18.77 21.68 -10.64
C ARG A 489 19.82 20.59 -10.88
N THR A 490 21.06 20.85 -10.49
CA THR A 490 22.12 19.83 -10.54
C THR A 490 21.82 18.71 -9.54
N PRO A 491 22.10 17.44 -9.87
CA PRO A 491 21.82 16.33 -8.97
C PRO A 491 22.70 16.45 -7.72
N LEU A 492 22.17 16.02 -6.58
CA LEU A 492 22.84 16.09 -5.27
C LEU A 492 24.14 15.27 -5.24
N PHE A 493 24.25 14.26 -6.12
CA PHE A 493 25.46 13.49 -6.43
C PHE A 493 25.90 13.72 -7.88
N SER A 494 27.21 13.92 -8.13
CA SER A 494 27.77 14.19 -9.47
C SER A 494 27.58 13.02 -10.45
N ALA A 495 27.71 13.28 -11.76
CA ALA A 495 27.49 12.28 -12.83
C ALA A 495 28.33 10.99 -12.70
N GLU A 496 29.52 11.07 -12.10
CA GLU A 496 30.38 9.91 -11.80
C GLU A 496 29.91 9.08 -10.59
N LEU A 497 29.04 9.65 -9.73
CA LEU A 497 28.43 9.00 -8.55
C LEU A 497 27.02 8.42 -8.82
N SER A 498 26.56 8.39 -10.07
CA SER A 498 25.23 7.85 -10.44
C SER A 498 24.98 6.44 -9.92
N LEU A 499 25.99 5.55 -9.96
CA LEU A 499 25.89 4.19 -9.45
C LEU A 499 25.80 4.13 -7.91
N LEU A 500 26.53 5.00 -7.21
CA LEU A 500 26.49 5.08 -5.74
C LEU A 500 25.12 5.61 -5.27
N GLY A 501 24.56 6.60 -5.97
CA GLY A 501 23.21 7.11 -5.73
C GLY A 501 22.13 6.04 -5.91
N ILE A 502 22.20 5.26 -7.00
CA ILE A 502 21.27 4.13 -7.21
C ILE A 502 21.41 3.10 -6.09
N VAL A 503 22.62 2.65 -5.76
CA VAL A 503 22.85 1.67 -4.67
C VAL A 503 22.29 2.18 -3.35
N LEU A 504 22.45 3.48 -3.07
CA LEU A 504 21.93 4.12 -1.86
C LEU A 504 20.39 4.11 -1.82
N VAL A 505 19.72 4.42 -2.94
CA VAL A 505 18.25 4.36 -3.07
C VAL A 505 17.76 2.92 -2.90
N LEU A 506 18.47 1.93 -3.45
CA LEU A 506 18.11 0.52 -3.31
C LEU A 506 18.29 0.01 -1.89
N LEU A 507 19.37 0.43 -1.21
CA LEU A 507 19.60 0.15 0.21
C LEU A 507 18.54 0.84 1.08
N PHE A 508 18.13 2.04 0.68
CA PHE A 508 17.05 2.78 1.31
C PHE A 508 15.73 2.02 1.25
N ALA A 509 15.32 1.65 0.04
CA ALA A 509 14.14 0.84 -0.21
C ALA A 509 14.17 -0.46 0.60
N PHE A 510 15.32 -1.14 0.64
CA PHE A 510 15.49 -2.35 1.44
C PHE A 510 15.25 -2.09 2.94
N GLY A 511 15.92 -1.09 3.51
CA GLY A 511 15.84 -0.79 4.94
C GLY A 511 14.48 -0.28 5.35
N MET A 512 13.82 0.52 4.51
CA MET A 512 12.43 0.93 4.71
C MET A 512 11.51 -0.29 4.74
N GLY A 513 11.58 -1.16 3.74
CA GLY A 513 10.71 -2.35 3.65
C GLY A 513 10.94 -3.32 4.80
N TYR A 514 12.21 -3.57 5.14
CA TYR A 514 12.59 -4.39 6.29
C TYR A 514 12.05 -3.81 7.60
N GLY A 515 12.20 -2.50 7.81
CA GLY A 515 11.80 -1.80 9.02
C GLY A 515 10.29 -1.68 9.20
N ALA A 516 9.57 -1.31 8.14
CA ALA A 516 8.11 -1.24 8.15
C ALA A 516 7.50 -2.61 8.47
N THR A 517 8.06 -3.67 7.90
CA THR A 517 7.61 -5.04 8.16
C THR A 517 7.89 -5.50 9.59
N LEU A 518 9.04 -5.11 10.16
CA LEU A 518 9.34 -5.42 11.57
C LEU A 518 8.34 -4.73 12.51
N ALA A 519 7.90 -3.53 12.13
CA ALA A 519 6.91 -2.75 12.85
C ALA A 519 5.47 -3.31 12.71
N GLU A 520 5.23 -4.20 11.75
CA GLU A 520 3.91 -4.71 11.42
C GLU A 520 3.36 -5.66 12.51
N PRO A 521 2.25 -5.32 13.18
CA PRO A 521 1.72 -6.16 14.25
C PRO A 521 1.12 -7.47 13.78
N ALA A 522 0.49 -7.48 12.60
CA ALA A 522 -0.14 -8.67 12.05
C ALA A 522 0.91 -9.78 11.83
N LEU A 523 2.11 -9.41 11.34
CA LEU A 523 3.24 -10.32 11.19
C LEU A 523 3.74 -10.84 12.53
N ASN A 524 3.79 -9.97 13.53
CA ASN A 524 4.19 -10.37 14.88
C ASN A 524 3.18 -11.36 15.51
N ALA A 525 1.89 -11.22 15.21
CA ALA A 525 0.86 -12.17 15.62
C ALA A 525 0.98 -13.51 14.87
N LEU A 526 1.16 -13.48 13.55
CA LEU A 526 1.41 -14.67 12.73
C LEU A 526 2.61 -15.46 13.27
N GLY A 527 3.73 -14.78 13.53
CA GLY A 527 4.94 -15.44 14.05
C GLY A 527 4.73 -16.13 15.40
N ARG A 528 3.91 -15.56 16.30
CA ARG A 528 3.53 -16.23 17.57
C ARG A 528 2.70 -17.48 17.29
N ASN A 529 1.69 -17.38 16.43
CA ASN A 529 0.84 -18.53 16.11
C ASN A 529 1.64 -19.66 15.44
N VAL A 530 2.62 -19.34 14.59
CA VAL A 530 3.54 -20.32 14.00
C VAL A 530 4.41 -20.98 15.06
N GLU A 531 4.96 -20.21 16.00
CA GLU A 531 5.77 -20.74 17.11
C GLU A 531 4.94 -21.68 18.01
N ASP A 532 3.72 -21.28 18.35
CA ASP A 532 2.81 -22.08 19.18
C ASP A 532 2.39 -23.37 18.46
N THR A 533 2.09 -23.29 17.17
CA THR A 533 1.67 -24.45 16.35
C THR A 533 2.83 -25.42 16.09
N THR A 534 4.07 -24.92 15.99
CA THR A 534 5.27 -25.74 15.77
C THR A 534 5.94 -26.20 17.06
N VAL A 535 5.29 -26.02 18.22
CA VAL A 535 5.81 -26.39 19.55
C VAL A 535 7.22 -25.81 19.77
N GLY A 536 7.42 -24.56 19.36
CA GLY A 536 8.70 -23.85 19.50
C GLY A 536 9.81 -24.26 18.53
N THR A 537 9.56 -25.20 17.61
CA THR A 537 10.54 -25.63 16.59
C THR A 537 10.91 -24.47 15.66
N VAL A 538 9.93 -23.63 15.32
CA VAL A 538 10.12 -22.42 14.53
C VAL A 538 9.89 -21.20 15.43
N ARG A 539 10.98 -20.49 15.75
CA ARG A 539 10.91 -19.29 16.60
C ARG A 539 10.23 -18.14 15.85
N ARG A 540 9.34 -17.39 16.53
CA ARG A 540 8.70 -16.17 15.99
C ARG A 540 9.70 -15.22 15.36
N VAL A 541 10.82 -14.96 16.05
CA VAL A 541 11.85 -14.01 15.59
C VAL A 541 12.46 -14.44 14.25
N ALA A 542 12.59 -15.75 13.99
CA ALA A 542 13.12 -16.25 12.73
C ALA A 542 12.13 -16.03 11.58
N VAL A 543 10.84 -16.27 11.80
CA VAL A 543 9.78 -16.03 10.81
C VAL A 543 9.70 -14.54 10.48
N VAL A 544 9.61 -13.68 11.50
CA VAL A 544 9.53 -12.22 11.32
C VAL A 544 10.73 -11.71 10.53
N ARG A 545 11.96 -12.13 10.85
CA ARG A 545 13.16 -11.72 10.13
C ARG A 545 13.20 -12.22 8.68
N ALA A 546 12.83 -13.47 8.43
CA ALA A 546 12.79 -14.02 7.07
C ALA A 546 11.80 -13.23 6.21
N VAL A 547 10.62 -12.93 6.76
CA VAL A 547 9.60 -12.12 6.11
C VAL A 547 10.09 -10.69 5.87
N SER A 548 10.67 -10.02 6.87
CA SER A 548 11.22 -8.65 6.72
C SER A 548 12.32 -8.56 5.66
N ILE A 549 13.21 -9.55 5.56
CA ILE A 549 14.22 -9.62 4.49
C ILE A 549 13.55 -9.77 3.12
N GLY A 550 12.52 -10.60 3.05
CA GLY A 550 11.69 -10.75 1.85
C GLY A 550 11.07 -9.43 1.43
N VAL A 551 10.38 -8.73 2.33
CA VAL A 551 9.75 -7.43 2.01
C VAL A 551 10.79 -6.40 1.58
N GLY A 552 11.92 -6.28 2.30
CA GLY A 552 13.00 -5.37 1.92
C GLY A 552 13.50 -5.66 0.49
N SER A 553 13.73 -6.95 0.17
CA SER A 553 14.17 -7.36 -1.17
C SER A 553 13.11 -7.09 -2.25
N GLY A 554 11.84 -7.34 -1.94
CA GLY A 554 10.72 -7.06 -2.84
C GLY A 554 10.52 -5.56 -3.08
N LEU A 555 10.70 -4.74 -2.05
CA LEU A 555 10.63 -3.29 -2.16
C LEU A 555 11.79 -2.75 -2.99
N THR A 556 13.01 -3.27 -2.80
CA THR A 556 14.14 -2.98 -3.69
C THR A 556 13.83 -3.34 -5.14
N ALA A 557 13.25 -4.51 -5.41
CA ALA A 557 12.83 -4.89 -6.76
C ALA A 557 11.75 -3.96 -7.34
N GLY A 558 10.82 -3.50 -6.52
CA GLY A 558 9.80 -2.52 -6.92
C GLY A 558 10.35 -1.14 -7.19
N VAL A 559 11.35 -0.69 -6.45
CA VAL A 559 12.05 0.56 -6.77
C VAL A 559 12.88 0.40 -8.04
N ILE A 560 13.59 -0.72 -8.24
CA ILE A 560 14.28 -1.02 -9.53
C ILE A 560 13.30 -0.92 -10.69
N ARG A 561 12.10 -1.48 -10.55
CA ARG A 561 11.05 -1.40 -11.57
C ARG A 561 10.72 0.04 -11.94
N ILE A 562 10.51 0.91 -10.96
CA ILE A 562 10.18 2.32 -11.18
C ILE A 562 11.36 3.08 -11.77
N LEU A 563 12.58 2.86 -11.24
CA LEU A 563 13.80 3.55 -11.68
C LEU A 563 14.20 3.24 -13.13
N PHE A 564 13.97 2.00 -13.58
CA PHE A 564 14.35 1.54 -14.91
C PHE A 564 13.15 1.31 -15.85
N GLU A 565 11.95 1.76 -15.45
CA GLU A 565 10.70 1.60 -16.20
C GLU A 565 10.46 0.15 -16.70
N VAL A 566 10.84 -0.84 -15.87
CA VAL A 566 10.71 -2.25 -16.23
C VAL A 566 9.24 -2.67 -16.13
N PRO A 567 8.64 -3.25 -17.19
CA PRO A 567 7.26 -3.72 -17.10
C PRO A 567 7.11 -4.76 -15.98
N ILE A 568 6.09 -4.60 -15.15
CA ILE A 568 5.90 -5.39 -13.92
C ILE A 568 5.94 -6.91 -14.18
N ILE A 569 5.41 -7.36 -15.32
CA ILE A 569 5.37 -8.77 -15.71
C ILE A 569 6.76 -9.43 -15.75
N TRP A 570 7.81 -8.68 -16.14
CA TRP A 570 9.17 -9.20 -16.24
C TRP A 570 9.82 -9.50 -14.89
N ILE A 571 9.34 -8.88 -13.82
CA ILE A 571 9.80 -9.17 -12.46
C ILE A 571 8.83 -10.17 -11.80
N LEU A 572 7.54 -9.96 -12.01
CA LEU A 572 6.49 -10.73 -11.36
C LEU A 572 6.44 -12.18 -11.84
N ALA A 573 6.41 -12.42 -13.15
CA ALA A 573 6.25 -13.77 -13.70
C ALA A 573 7.42 -14.69 -13.31
N PRO A 574 8.70 -14.32 -13.46
CA PRO A 574 9.82 -15.16 -13.01
C PRO A 574 9.77 -15.47 -11.52
N THR A 575 9.47 -14.47 -10.68
CA THR A 575 9.39 -14.67 -9.22
C THR A 575 8.29 -15.67 -8.87
N TYR A 576 7.07 -15.51 -9.41
CA TYR A 576 5.96 -16.43 -9.10
C TYR A 576 6.15 -17.83 -9.72
N LEU A 577 6.84 -17.97 -10.85
CA LEU A 577 7.24 -19.28 -11.39
C LEU A 577 8.18 -20.02 -10.42
N VAL A 578 9.16 -19.30 -9.84
CA VAL A 578 10.02 -19.85 -8.78
C VAL A 578 9.18 -20.21 -7.55
N LEU A 579 8.24 -19.36 -7.13
CA LEU A 579 7.36 -19.64 -5.99
C LEU A 579 6.54 -20.93 -6.21
N ILE A 580 6.01 -21.16 -7.42
CA ILE A 580 5.30 -22.38 -7.78
C ILE A 580 6.22 -23.60 -7.61
N ALA A 581 7.42 -23.56 -8.17
CA ALA A 581 8.40 -24.65 -8.05
C ALA A 581 8.77 -24.95 -6.59
N LEU A 582 9.02 -23.91 -5.79
CA LEU A 582 9.35 -24.05 -4.37
C LEU A 582 8.15 -24.55 -3.53
N THR A 583 6.93 -24.16 -3.90
CA THR A 583 5.70 -24.63 -3.23
C THR A 583 5.48 -26.12 -3.47
N LEU A 584 5.76 -26.61 -4.68
CA LEU A 584 5.72 -28.04 -4.97
C LEU A 584 6.72 -28.81 -4.11
N ALA A 585 7.94 -28.28 -3.95
CA ALA A 585 9.01 -28.88 -3.14
C ALA A 585 8.78 -28.81 -1.62
N SER A 586 7.96 -27.86 -1.14
CA SER A 586 7.75 -27.61 0.30
C SER A 586 6.63 -28.47 0.90
N GLY A 587 6.64 -28.70 2.22
CA GLY A 587 5.53 -29.32 2.94
C GLY A 587 4.27 -28.44 2.97
N GLU A 588 3.08 -29.04 3.18
CA GLU A 588 1.81 -28.30 3.27
C GLU A 588 1.83 -27.19 4.33
N GLU A 589 2.47 -27.44 5.48
CA GLU A 589 2.52 -26.50 6.59
C GLU A 589 3.36 -25.26 6.24
N PHE A 590 4.58 -25.46 5.75
CA PHE A 590 5.44 -24.36 5.32
C PHE A 590 4.89 -23.62 4.12
N ALA A 591 4.23 -24.33 3.18
CA ALA A 591 3.56 -23.69 2.05
C ALA A 591 2.44 -22.77 2.56
N ALA A 592 1.55 -23.27 3.43
CA ALA A 592 0.45 -22.47 3.96
C ALA A 592 0.96 -21.22 4.73
N ILE A 593 1.98 -21.40 5.57
CA ILE A 593 2.59 -20.28 6.32
C ILE A 593 3.25 -19.28 5.37
N ALA A 594 4.01 -19.74 4.36
CA ALA A 594 4.70 -18.85 3.44
C ALA A 594 3.74 -18.00 2.62
N TRP A 595 2.70 -18.63 2.05
CA TRP A 595 1.71 -17.94 1.23
C TRP A 595 0.82 -16.98 2.05
N ASP A 596 0.48 -17.32 3.29
CA ASP A 596 -0.17 -16.36 4.19
C ASP A 596 0.78 -15.23 4.60
N SER A 597 2.08 -15.51 4.81
CA SER A 597 3.06 -14.50 5.22
C SER A 597 3.17 -13.35 4.24
N GLY A 598 3.06 -13.60 2.92
CA GLY A 598 3.08 -12.55 1.90
C GLY A 598 1.89 -11.59 1.96
N GLY A 599 0.72 -12.05 2.42
CA GLY A 599 -0.44 -11.18 2.66
C GLY A 599 -0.36 -10.44 4.01
N VAL A 600 0.32 -11.01 5.01
CA VAL A 600 0.39 -10.39 6.35
C VAL A 600 1.35 -9.20 6.42
N THR A 601 2.17 -8.95 5.39
CA THR A 601 3.18 -7.88 5.36
C THR A 601 2.63 -6.49 5.01
N THR A 602 1.38 -6.41 4.56
CA THR A 602 0.74 -5.22 3.98
C THR A 602 -0.27 -4.60 4.95
N GLY A 603 0.16 -4.38 6.18
CA GLY A 603 -0.69 -3.79 7.20
C GLY A 603 -0.66 -2.25 7.21
N PRO A 604 -1.14 -1.64 8.31
CA PRO A 604 -1.47 -0.22 8.37
C PRO A 604 -0.23 0.69 8.34
N ILE A 605 0.98 0.15 8.56
CA ILE A 605 2.23 0.91 8.50
C ILE A 605 2.85 0.80 7.10
N THR A 606 2.99 -0.43 6.59
CA THR A 606 3.70 -0.68 5.33
C THR A 606 2.97 -0.08 4.13
N VAL A 607 1.65 -0.25 4.04
CA VAL A 607 0.89 0.17 2.83
C VAL A 607 1.02 1.68 2.57
N PRO A 608 0.71 2.57 3.54
CA PRO A 608 0.78 4.01 3.28
C PRO A 608 2.17 4.52 3.02
N LEU A 609 3.17 3.97 3.72
CA LEU A 609 4.56 4.38 3.57
C LEU A 609 5.14 3.97 2.21
N VAL A 610 4.87 2.73 1.78
CA VAL A 610 5.42 2.19 0.53
C VAL A 610 4.71 2.78 -0.69
N LEU A 611 3.38 2.95 -0.64
CA LEU A 611 2.65 3.58 -1.73
C LEU A 611 3.04 5.05 -1.90
N SER A 612 3.15 5.83 -0.81
CA SER A 612 3.55 7.23 -0.92
C SER A 612 4.98 7.37 -1.42
N MET A 613 5.91 6.53 -0.96
CA MET A 613 7.27 6.51 -1.51
C MET A 613 7.28 6.14 -2.99
N GLY A 614 6.61 5.06 -3.38
CA GLY A 614 6.58 4.58 -4.77
C GLY A 614 6.02 5.63 -5.73
N LEU A 615 4.95 6.32 -5.33
CA LEU A 615 4.41 7.43 -6.11
C LEU A 615 5.27 8.68 -6.08
N GLY A 616 5.89 9.02 -4.95
CA GLY A 616 6.83 10.15 -4.88
C GLY A 616 8.01 9.95 -5.83
N ILE A 617 8.54 8.72 -5.90
CA ILE A 617 9.59 8.35 -6.85
C ILE A 617 9.08 8.41 -8.29
N GLY A 618 7.89 7.85 -8.57
CA GLY A 618 7.31 7.83 -9.91
C GLY A 618 7.00 9.23 -10.44
N GLY A 619 6.39 10.08 -9.61
CA GLY A 619 6.02 11.45 -9.96
C GLY A 619 7.21 12.33 -10.30
N GLU A 620 8.32 12.24 -9.55
CA GLU A 620 9.56 12.97 -9.85
C GLU A 620 10.38 12.35 -10.99
N LEU A 621 10.01 11.17 -11.50
CA LEU A 621 10.63 10.55 -12.68
C LEU A 621 9.77 10.67 -13.93
N GLY A 622 8.56 11.25 -13.84
CA GLY A 622 7.57 11.24 -14.93
C GLY A 622 7.01 9.85 -15.23
N VAL A 623 7.19 8.88 -14.33
CA VAL A 623 6.67 7.52 -14.47
C VAL A 623 5.26 7.47 -13.89
N VAL A 624 4.29 7.41 -14.79
CA VAL A 624 2.85 7.51 -14.48
C VAL A 624 2.34 6.30 -13.68
N ASP A 625 3.02 5.15 -13.76
CA ASP A 625 2.62 3.92 -13.07
C ASP A 625 3.54 3.57 -11.89
N GLY A 626 3.31 4.20 -10.74
CA GLY A 626 3.96 3.83 -9.47
C GLY A 626 3.37 2.60 -8.76
N PHE A 627 2.32 1.97 -9.31
CA PHE A 627 1.67 0.79 -8.72
C PHE A 627 2.39 -0.51 -9.07
N GLY A 628 2.30 -1.52 -8.21
CA GLY A 628 2.97 -2.82 -8.35
C GLY A 628 4.16 -2.99 -7.40
N ILE A 629 4.50 -1.93 -6.65
CA ILE A 629 5.55 -1.97 -5.63
C ILE A 629 5.12 -2.83 -4.42
N LEU A 630 3.84 -2.79 -4.03
CA LEU A 630 3.29 -3.64 -2.96
C LEU A 630 3.22 -5.11 -3.39
N ALA A 631 2.86 -5.36 -4.65
CA ALA A 631 2.85 -6.70 -5.22
C ALA A 631 4.19 -7.42 -5.05
N LEU A 632 5.29 -6.72 -5.35
CA LEU A 632 6.65 -7.24 -5.20
C LEU A 632 7.05 -7.35 -3.72
N ALA A 633 6.66 -6.38 -2.90
CA ALA A 633 6.82 -6.43 -1.44
C ALA A 633 6.12 -7.63 -0.80
N SER A 634 5.05 -8.17 -1.40
CA SER A 634 4.35 -9.39 -0.94
C SER A 634 4.90 -10.70 -1.53
N ALA A 635 5.46 -10.68 -2.74
CA ALA A 635 5.95 -11.90 -3.40
C ALA A 635 7.25 -12.45 -2.77
N PHE A 636 8.20 -11.56 -2.46
CA PHE A 636 9.52 -11.94 -1.91
C PHE A 636 9.49 -12.49 -0.47
N PRO A 637 8.58 -12.06 0.43
CA PRO A 637 8.32 -12.75 1.69
C PRO A 637 7.97 -14.22 1.53
N ILE A 638 7.12 -14.55 0.56
CA ILE A 638 6.73 -15.94 0.28
C ILE A 638 7.97 -16.73 -0.12
N LEU A 639 8.80 -16.16 -0.99
CA LEU A 639 10.08 -16.75 -1.41
C LEU A 639 10.97 -17.04 -0.20
N MET A 640 11.19 -16.04 0.67
CA MET A 640 12.08 -16.19 1.83
C MET A 640 11.55 -17.18 2.86
N VAL A 641 10.24 -17.24 3.10
CA VAL A 641 9.67 -18.22 4.05
C VAL A 641 9.71 -19.63 3.48
N LEU A 642 9.48 -19.83 2.16
CA LEU A 642 9.66 -21.14 1.51
C LEU A 642 11.11 -21.62 1.61
N LEU A 643 12.07 -20.74 1.29
CA LEU A 643 13.51 -21.04 1.42
C LEU A 643 13.88 -21.40 2.86
N TYR A 644 13.40 -20.62 3.83
CA TYR A 644 13.60 -20.90 5.25
C TYR A 644 12.98 -22.24 5.67
N GLY A 645 11.74 -22.53 5.26
CA GLY A 645 11.05 -23.79 5.56
C GLY A 645 11.76 -25.02 5.00
N MET A 646 12.30 -24.93 3.79
CA MET A 646 13.13 -25.99 3.20
C MET A 646 14.44 -26.18 3.95
N MET A 647 15.12 -25.10 4.34
CA MET A 647 16.35 -25.17 5.14
C MET A 647 16.10 -25.85 6.50
N VAL A 648 15.01 -25.49 7.18
CA VAL A 648 14.62 -26.13 8.45
C VAL A 648 14.32 -27.61 8.25
N SER A 649 13.54 -27.95 7.21
CA SER A 649 13.19 -29.35 6.88
C SER A 649 14.43 -30.19 6.56
N ALA A 650 15.41 -29.63 5.84
CA ALA A 650 16.66 -30.31 5.53
C ALA A 650 17.50 -30.57 6.79
N ARG A 651 17.58 -29.60 7.71
CA ARG A 651 18.28 -29.76 8.99
C ARG A 651 17.63 -30.83 9.87
N GLN A 652 16.30 -30.87 9.93
CA GLN A 652 15.55 -31.90 10.66
C GLN A 652 15.81 -33.30 10.11
N ARG A 653 15.74 -33.48 8.78
CA ARG A 653 16.04 -34.77 8.14
C ARG A 653 17.46 -35.24 8.42
N LYS A 654 18.44 -34.33 8.43
CA LYS A 654 19.82 -34.65 8.76
C LYS A 654 19.98 -35.07 10.23
N ALA A 655 19.34 -34.37 11.16
CA ALA A 655 19.38 -34.71 12.58
C ALA A 655 18.77 -36.11 12.85
N VAL A 656 17.63 -36.42 12.24
CA VAL A 656 17.00 -37.74 12.37
C VAL A 656 17.91 -38.85 11.84
N ARG A 657 18.56 -38.64 10.69
CA ARG A 657 19.51 -39.61 10.12
C ARG A 657 20.71 -39.86 11.03
N ILE A 658 21.28 -38.81 11.63
CA ILE A 658 22.39 -38.96 12.58
C ILE A 658 21.96 -39.81 13.78
N THR A 659 20.78 -39.56 14.34
CA THR A 659 20.25 -40.37 15.45
C THR A 659 19.93 -41.82 15.05
N GLU A 660 19.50 -42.06 13.80
CA GLU A 660 19.30 -43.41 13.27
C GLU A 660 20.62 -44.16 13.05
N GLU A 661 21.66 -43.46 12.55
CA GLU A 661 23.02 -43.99 12.40
C GLU A 661 23.64 -44.33 13.77
N GLU A 662 23.54 -43.43 14.75
CA GLU A 662 24.01 -43.69 16.13
C GLU A 662 23.31 -44.91 16.76
N ARG A 663 21.99 -45.06 16.56
CA ARG A 663 21.24 -46.23 17.04
C ARG A 663 21.55 -47.51 16.28
N ALA A 664 22.05 -47.43 15.05
CA ALA A 664 22.47 -48.57 14.26
C ALA A 664 23.86 -49.05 14.70
N ASP A 665 24.76 -48.13 15.06
CA ASP A 665 26.09 -48.46 15.59
C ASP A 665 26.06 -49.02 17.03
N GLU A 666 25.00 -48.70 17.81
CA GLU A 666 24.79 -49.25 19.16
C GLU A 666 24.18 -50.67 19.18
N ARG A 667 23.70 -51.20 18.05
CA ARG A 667 23.08 -52.54 17.93
C ARG A 667 24.02 -53.55 17.31
#